data_AF-C3Y2A5-F1
#
_entry.id   AF-C3Y2A5-F1
#
_cell.length_a   1.000
_cell.length_b   1.000
_cell.length_c   1.000
_cell.angle_alpha   90.00
_cell.angle_beta   90.00
_cell.angle_gamma   90.00
#
_symmetry.space_group_name_H-M   'P 1'
#
loop_
_entity.id
_entity.type
_entity.pdbx_description
1 polymer ?
#
loop_
_entity_poly.entity_id
_entity_poly.type
_entity_poly.pdbx_seq_one_letter_code
_entity_poly.pdbx_strand_id
1 'polypeptide(L)'
;MAARLFPVTFCLILLSGKIEVFSEDFVILVIQPQDVRYAWSLDKITLTVEWAIDDLGDRGLFNSLGTNTVFRVLSLDSECSQYRTNLKLTYLYYEQRLRPSVIIGPTDVFTVAEASRLGTHWKVPVITAGGPASTFREDEFQGAPMLTRVGHTDNKLAKAVGSLLSHFNWTRVALVYRDSKSKCHGSTCFFRIKAIKDMLNETKTANITMERTDGPDGQVDLDSAMKDVAEVARVILGLVVANVKIGGVFSEEFVILVIQPQQVSYAWSLDKINSTVDWALDTLRDTGVLGKNNSFKIHTLDSECDNYKTKIKLLDLYYVDFVKPSVVIGPTCPFAVTETSRLASQWLVPVFTAGGTSATLRTASDFQSEYEMLIRMGHTDGKMADAVATFLSDPTVNFTRPEYRLAMVYHSETADIQQRPCVFRMAAIKQRLERLNETTIKVVKDEEYTDRASSDFGAILDEISSVARVVITCTPISDLQEMMRAAKNRGMTDGRFVFIAIDPEFEGMYYGTHLWKTGPVGLWPLNRKNNAKDVSKSYRGRKGDRCIWVGNWNNGTMANTEYAEGPDGVSSVVFTGSPVSKMVIPNNGSILDVRQSLTVLVKINGSANGNGTIFSYDGSGMELRQQDGKGLSARFVRRDGHFLKQVKKDDVLTPDEWNYIGVSYDYRTGIAKLWHDGKEVAGESIGIVDLRTQGDITVGEQFKGRITCLQVYNYAMDDSQIEAAKDACEDRKDEFLDSCDEEELLEAFRSVLAITLRKPATEEFKDFVKKLEDRGVKENHYVTAYHDSMVLFATALNETIAAGANPADLKENGSLILKNMWNRTFQGCSRRPQEKTPDIFDNAIT
;
A
#
# COMPACT_ATOMS: atom_id res chain seq x y z
N MET A 1 -49.33 -65.55 52.30
CA MET A 1 -48.14 -64.98 51.62
C MET A 1 -47.77 -65.92 50.49
N ALA A 2 -47.75 -65.46 49.24
CA ALA A 2 -47.36 -66.26 48.09
C ALA A 2 -46.39 -65.43 47.24
N ALA A 3 -45.09 -65.71 47.39
CA ALA A 3 -44.07 -65.09 46.57
C ALA A 3 -44.12 -65.68 45.16
N ARG A 4 -44.19 -64.82 44.13
CA ARG A 4 -43.96 -65.24 42.74
C ARG A 4 -42.61 -64.71 42.28
N LEU A 5 -41.71 -65.62 41.93
CA LEU A 5 -40.49 -65.29 41.22
C LEU A 5 -40.85 -64.70 39.85
N PHE A 6 -40.07 -63.72 39.39
CA PHE A 6 -39.84 -63.48 37.96
C PHE A 6 -38.32 -63.44 37.72
N PRO A 7 -37.82 -64.03 36.62
CA PRO A 7 -36.38 -64.14 36.39
C PRO A 7 -35.83 -62.84 35.79
N VAL A 8 -34.63 -62.43 36.23
CA VAL A 8 -33.87 -61.35 35.60
C VAL A 8 -32.97 -61.96 34.51
N THR A 9 -33.35 -61.74 33.25
CA THR A 9 -32.54 -62.19 32.10
C THR A 9 -31.38 -61.24 31.88
N PHE A 10 -30.14 -61.71 32.10
CA PHE A 10 -28.92 -60.96 31.80
C PHE A 10 -28.70 -60.93 30.27
N CYS A 11 -28.91 -59.77 29.64
CA CYS A 11 -28.67 -59.60 28.21
C CYS A 11 -27.27 -59.00 27.98
N LEU A 12 -26.32 -59.85 27.61
CA LEU A 12 -24.92 -59.47 27.39
C LEU A 12 -24.76 -58.93 25.95
N ILE A 13 -25.01 -57.63 25.78
CA ILE A 13 -24.79 -56.96 24.48
C ILE A 13 -23.29 -56.68 24.32
N LEU A 14 -22.59 -57.57 23.61
CA LEU A 14 -21.25 -57.31 23.09
C LEU A 14 -21.35 -56.30 21.94
N LEU A 15 -21.35 -55.01 22.28
CA LEU A 15 -21.05 -53.97 21.30
C LEU A 15 -19.59 -54.12 20.89
N SER A 16 -19.34 -54.58 19.67
CA SER A 16 -18.05 -54.48 19.00
C SER A 16 -17.78 -53.02 18.65
N GLY A 17 -17.45 -52.22 19.68
CA GLY A 17 -16.86 -50.91 19.49
C GLY A 17 -15.59 -51.09 18.67
N LYS A 18 -15.61 -50.59 17.44
CA LYS A 18 -14.36 -50.24 16.76
C LYS A 18 -13.63 -49.31 17.72
N ILE A 19 -12.44 -49.72 18.16
CA ILE A 19 -11.47 -48.74 18.63
C ILE A 19 -11.08 -47.97 17.37
N GLU A 20 -11.77 -46.87 17.13
CA GLU A 20 -11.24 -45.82 16.29
C GLU A 20 -9.96 -45.34 16.99
N VAL A 21 -8.83 -45.80 16.46
CA VAL A 21 -7.54 -45.18 16.76
C VAL A 21 -7.65 -43.78 16.15
N PHE A 22 -8.08 -42.82 16.97
CA PHE A 22 -8.12 -41.43 16.59
C PHE A 22 -6.73 -41.05 16.09
N SER A 23 -6.63 -40.65 14.83
CA SER A 23 -5.51 -39.83 14.38
C SER A 23 -5.67 -38.50 15.09
N GLU A 24 -5.07 -38.37 16.26
CA GLU A 24 -5.08 -37.11 17.00
C GLU A 24 -4.20 -36.12 16.26
N ASP A 25 -4.80 -35.18 15.54
CA ASP A 25 -4.06 -34.13 14.82
C ASP A 25 -3.26 -33.26 15.81
N PHE A 26 -2.13 -32.71 15.37
CA PHE A 26 -1.49 -31.60 16.08
C PHE A 26 -2.29 -30.33 15.83
N VAL A 27 -3.07 -29.90 16.83
CA VAL A 27 -3.96 -28.75 16.73
C VAL A 27 -3.19 -27.45 16.98
N ILE A 28 -3.12 -26.59 15.97
CA ILE A 28 -2.48 -25.27 16.03
C ILE A 28 -3.59 -24.24 16.18
N LEU A 29 -3.68 -23.60 17.35
CA LEU A 29 -4.71 -22.60 17.62
C LEU A 29 -4.15 -21.19 17.42
N VAL A 30 -4.54 -20.55 16.33
CA VAL A 30 -4.22 -19.14 16.04
C VAL A 30 -5.22 -18.25 16.78
N ILE A 31 -4.72 -17.35 17.62
CA ILE A 31 -5.52 -16.39 18.39
C ILE A 31 -5.13 -14.98 17.98
N GLN A 32 -6.04 -14.24 17.38
CA GLN A 32 -5.85 -12.83 16.98
C GLN A 32 -7.21 -12.15 16.90
N PRO A 33 -7.29 -10.81 16.85
CA PRO A 33 -8.53 -10.14 16.50
C PRO A 33 -8.95 -10.46 15.05
N GLN A 34 -10.22 -10.74 14.82
CA GLN A 34 -10.80 -10.97 13.48
C GLN A 34 -10.67 -9.75 12.55
N ASP A 35 -10.63 -8.55 13.13
CA ASP A 35 -10.59 -7.27 12.43
C ASP A 35 -9.37 -7.16 11.49
N VAL A 36 -9.65 -7.27 10.18
CA VAL A 36 -8.66 -7.25 9.08
C VAL A 36 -7.85 -5.95 8.98
N ARG A 37 -8.21 -4.89 9.72
CA ARG A 37 -7.39 -3.66 9.80
C ARG A 37 -6.11 -3.88 10.60
N TYR A 38 -6.08 -4.83 11.54
CA TYR A 38 -4.84 -5.18 12.22
C TYR A 38 -3.87 -5.84 11.23
N ALA A 39 -2.60 -5.44 11.29
CA ALA A 39 -1.54 -6.07 10.48
C ALA A 39 -1.33 -7.56 10.84
N TRP A 40 -1.78 -7.94 12.04
CA TRP A 40 -1.81 -9.29 12.62
C TRP A 40 -3.22 -9.89 12.70
N SER A 41 -4.17 -9.48 11.86
CA SER A 41 -5.54 -10.00 11.90
C SER A 41 -5.61 -11.52 11.73
N LEU A 42 -6.66 -12.13 12.29
CA LEU A 42 -6.80 -13.58 12.37
C LEU A 42 -6.64 -14.28 11.02
N ASP A 43 -7.27 -13.76 9.96
CA ASP A 43 -7.21 -14.36 8.62
C ASP A 43 -5.79 -14.35 8.04
N LYS A 44 -5.07 -13.22 8.19
CA LYS A 44 -3.69 -13.08 7.70
C LYS A 44 -2.77 -14.06 8.41
N ILE A 45 -2.88 -14.17 9.73
CA ILE A 45 -2.00 -15.02 10.53
C ILE A 45 -2.36 -16.50 10.37
N THR A 46 -3.63 -16.84 10.21
CA THR A 46 -4.07 -18.23 9.92
C THR A 46 -3.48 -18.71 8.60
N LEU A 47 -3.68 -17.95 7.51
CA LEU A 47 -3.16 -18.30 6.19
C LEU A 47 -1.61 -18.31 6.13
N THR A 48 -0.96 -17.47 6.94
CA THR A 48 0.51 -17.49 7.13
C THR A 48 0.99 -18.77 7.80
N VAL A 49 0.29 -19.23 8.84
CA VAL A 49 0.61 -20.46 9.60
C VAL A 49 0.33 -21.70 8.77
N GLU A 50 -0.77 -21.73 8.02
CA GLU A 50 -1.08 -22.80 7.05
C GLU A 50 0.00 -22.91 5.98
N TRP A 51 0.41 -21.79 5.37
CA TRP A 51 1.50 -21.80 4.39
C TRP A 51 2.84 -22.25 5.00
N ALA A 52 3.16 -21.87 6.24
CA ALA A 52 4.37 -22.35 6.91
C ALA A 52 4.35 -23.88 7.06
N ILE A 53 3.19 -24.49 7.33
CA ILE A 53 3.05 -25.96 7.39
C ILE A 53 3.29 -26.57 6.00
N ASP A 54 2.68 -26.03 4.94
CA ASP A 54 2.91 -26.49 3.56
C ASP A 54 4.41 -26.50 3.21
N ASP A 55 5.09 -25.36 3.42
CA ASP A 55 6.52 -25.17 3.09
C ASP A 55 7.46 -26.10 3.87
N LEU A 56 7.15 -26.38 5.14
CA LEU A 56 7.93 -27.30 5.97
C LEU A 56 7.65 -28.77 5.59
N GLY A 57 6.44 -29.08 5.13
CA GLY A 57 6.08 -30.36 4.53
C GLY A 57 6.83 -30.63 3.23
N ASP A 58 6.84 -29.66 2.31
CA ASP A 58 7.57 -29.73 1.03
C ASP A 58 9.09 -29.90 1.24
N ARG A 59 9.65 -29.27 2.29
CA ARG A 59 11.05 -29.45 2.71
C ARG A 59 11.32 -30.79 3.39
N GLY A 60 10.31 -31.64 3.56
CA GLY A 60 10.43 -32.96 4.17
C GLY A 60 10.65 -32.95 5.68
N LEU A 61 10.43 -31.83 6.37
CA LEU A 61 10.67 -31.72 7.82
C LEU A 61 9.77 -32.68 8.61
N PHE A 62 8.58 -32.98 8.10
CA PHE A 62 7.63 -33.89 8.73
C PHE A 62 7.86 -35.37 8.42
N ASN A 63 8.83 -35.73 7.57
CA ASN A 63 9.11 -37.13 7.22
C ASN A 63 9.52 -37.97 8.44
N SER A 64 10.09 -37.35 9.48
CA SER A 64 10.44 -38.00 10.76
C SER A 64 9.25 -38.17 11.72
N LEU A 65 8.11 -37.52 11.44
CA LEU A 65 6.89 -37.57 12.27
C LEU A 65 5.96 -38.75 11.94
N GLY A 66 6.29 -39.54 10.91
CA GLY A 66 5.48 -40.67 10.43
C GLY A 66 4.30 -40.24 9.55
N THR A 67 3.86 -41.16 8.68
CA THR A 67 2.91 -40.88 7.57
C THR A 67 1.48 -40.50 8.00
N ASN A 68 1.16 -40.55 9.29
CA ASN A 68 -0.17 -40.28 9.84
C ASN A 68 -0.21 -39.01 10.70
N THR A 69 0.86 -38.22 10.74
CA THR A 69 0.89 -36.96 11.49
C THR A 69 0.29 -35.83 10.65
N VAL A 70 -0.87 -35.33 11.09
CA VAL A 70 -1.61 -34.22 10.45
C VAL A 70 -1.55 -32.99 11.36
N PHE A 71 -1.30 -31.81 10.78
CA PHE A 71 -1.45 -30.54 11.47
C PHE A 71 -2.81 -29.94 11.13
N ARG A 72 -3.55 -29.52 12.15
CA ARG A 72 -4.87 -28.90 11.99
C ARG A 72 -4.84 -27.49 12.55
N VAL A 73 -4.90 -26.50 11.66
CA VAL A 73 -5.00 -25.09 12.06
C VAL A 73 -6.45 -24.77 12.42
N LEU A 74 -6.63 -24.06 13.53
CA LEU A 74 -7.90 -23.53 14.00
C LEU A 74 -7.72 -22.07 14.39
N SER A 75 -8.76 -21.26 14.18
CA SER A 75 -8.73 -19.82 14.43
C SER A 75 -9.68 -19.44 15.56
N LEU A 76 -9.28 -18.49 16.40
CA LEU A 76 -10.09 -17.94 17.49
C LEU A 76 -9.95 -16.41 17.54
N ASP A 77 -11.08 -15.73 17.34
CA ASP A 77 -11.15 -14.28 17.50
C ASP A 77 -10.97 -13.89 18.97
N SER A 78 -9.93 -13.10 19.25
CA SER A 78 -9.65 -12.57 20.58
C SER A 78 -10.64 -11.49 21.04
N GLU A 79 -11.45 -10.94 20.13
CA GLU A 79 -12.33 -9.78 20.32
C GLU A 79 -11.61 -8.53 20.88
N CYS A 80 -10.28 -8.51 20.86
CA CYS A 80 -9.48 -7.56 21.65
C CYS A 80 -9.88 -7.57 23.13
N SER A 81 -9.99 -8.75 23.75
CA SER A 81 -10.44 -8.84 25.14
C SER A 81 -9.84 -10.07 25.83
N GLN A 82 -9.00 -9.81 26.84
CA GLN A 82 -8.45 -10.85 27.71
C GLN A 82 -9.56 -11.73 28.32
N TYR A 83 -10.70 -11.12 28.69
CA TYR A 83 -11.82 -11.83 29.31
C TYR A 83 -12.58 -12.71 28.32
N ARG A 84 -12.84 -12.22 27.10
CA ARG A 84 -13.51 -13.00 26.05
C ARG A 84 -12.60 -14.13 25.57
N THR A 85 -11.31 -13.86 25.40
CA THR A 85 -10.32 -14.85 24.99
C THR A 85 -10.17 -15.94 26.06
N ASN A 86 -10.05 -15.58 27.34
CA ASN A 86 -9.98 -16.55 28.45
C ASN A 86 -11.25 -17.42 28.51
N LEU A 87 -12.45 -16.82 28.39
CA LEU A 87 -13.73 -17.56 28.35
C LEU A 87 -13.82 -18.50 27.13
N LYS A 88 -13.49 -18.02 25.92
CA LYS A 88 -13.49 -18.85 24.70
C LYS A 88 -12.49 -19.99 24.80
N LEU A 89 -11.26 -19.73 25.25
CA LEU A 89 -10.23 -20.76 25.43
C LEU A 89 -10.64 -21.80 26.46
N THR A 90 -11.16 -21.38 27.61
CA THR A 90 -11.65 -22.29 28.66
C THR A 90 -12.84 -23.13 28.15
N TYR A 91 -13.77 -22.53 27.43
CA TYR A 91 -14.90 -23.22 26.81
C TYR A 91 -14.45 -24.24 25.76
N LEU A 92 -13.53 -23.88 24.86
CA LEU A 92 -12.94 -24.83 23.90
C LEU A 92 -12.26 -25.99 24.62
N TYR A 93 -11.44 -25.71 25.63
CA TYR A 93 -10.62 -26.71 26.31
C TYR A 93 -11.44 -27.70 27.15
N TYR A 94 -12.45 -27.23 27.90
CA TYR A 94 -13.23 -28.08 28.81
C TYR A 94 -14.54 -28.59 28.20
N GLU A 95 -15.34 -27.73 27.55
CA GLU A 95 -16.66 -28.10 27.03
C GLU A 95 -16.57 -28.76 25.65
N GLN A 96 -15.77 -28.19 24.73
CA GLN A 96 -15.53 -28.80 23.42
C GLN A 96 -14.39 -29.82 23.42
N ARG A 97 -13.71 -30.02 24.57
CA ARG A 97 -12.57 -30.92 24.77
C ARG A 97 -11.42 -30.72 23.79
N LEU A 98 -11.25 -29.49 23.32
CA LEU A 98 -10.28 -29.12 22.30
C LEU A 98 -8.95 -28.71 22.94
N ARG A 99 -7.94 -29.58 22.84
CA ARG A 99 -6.59 -29.33 23.36
C ARG A 99 -5.65 -28.87 22.24
N PRO A 100 -5.27 -27.59 22.18
CA PRO A 100 -4.28 -27.13 21.22
C PRO A 100 -2.88 -27.65 21.61
N SER A 101 -2.13 -28.13 20.63
CA SER A 101 -0.72 -28.53 20.80
C SER A 101 0.23 -27.31 20.82
N VAL A 102 -0.21 -26.18 20.25
CA VAL A 102 0.45 -24.87 20.33
C VAL A 102 -0.58 -23.76 20.12
N ILE A 103 -0.35 -22.62 20.78
CA ILE A 103 -1.10 -21.38 20.55
C ILE A 103 -0.19 -20.39 19.81
N ILE A 104 -0.67 -19.85 18.68
CA ILE A 104 0.05 -18.85 17.88
C ILE A 104 -0.68 -17.49 18.01
N GLY A 105 0.03 -16.47 18.46
CA GLY A 105 -0.55 -15.24 18.99
C GLY A 105 -0.96 -15.38 20.47
N PRO A 106 -1.76 -14.47 21.03
CA PRO A 106 -2.24 -13.20 20.46
C PRO A 106 -1.18 -12.11 20.43
N THR A 107 -1.49 -10.96 19.80
CA THR A 107 -0.55 -9.83 19.70
C THR A 107 -0.69 -8.79 20.84
N ASP A 108 -1.89 -8.65 21.41
CA ASP A 108 -2.20 -7.72 22.52
C ASP A 108 -1.54 -8.15 23.86
N VAL A 109 -1.02 -7.19 24.63
CA VAL A 109 -0.28 -7.46 25.89
C VAL A 109 -1.15 -8.18 26.92
N PHE A 110 -2.37 -7.74 27.15
CA PHE A 110 -3.23 -8.31 28.18
C PHE A 110 -3.73 -9.70 27.80
N THR A 111 -4.06 -9.88 26.51
CA THR A 111 -4.49 -11.17 25.97
C THR A 111 -3.34 -12.18 25.92
N VAL A 112 -2.09 -11.74 25.66
CA VAL A 112 -0.88 -12.58 25.77
C VAL A 112 -0.70 -13.08 27.19
N ALA A 113 -0.85 -12.20 28.19
CA ALA A 113 -0.69 -12.59 29.60
C ALA A 113 -1.64 -13.73 30.00
N GLU A 114 -2.92 -13.63 29.62
CA GLU A 114 -3.92 -14.66 29.93
C GLU A 114 -3.73 -15.94 29.12
N ALA A 115 -3.47 -15.85 27.81
CA ALA A 115 -3.17 -17.02 26.98
C ALA A 115 -1.93 -17.78 27.50
N SER A 116 -0.91 -17.07 27.98
CA SER A 116 0.33 -17.67 28.50
C SER A 116 0.17 -18.33 29.87
N ARG A 117 -0.71 -17.79 30.73
CA ARG A 117 -1.09 -18.40 32.02
C ARG A 117 -1.88 -19.69 31.81
N LEU A 118 -2.89 -19.65 30.94
CA LEU A 118 -3.67 -20.83 30.56
C LEU A 118 -2.78 -21.88 29.87
N GLY A 119 -1.96 -21.46 28.90
CA GLY A 119 -0.96 -22.32 28.27
C GLY A 119 -0.01 -22.95 29.28
N THR A 120 0.43 -22.22 30.30
CA THR A 120 1.24 -22.81 31.39
C THR A 120 0.47 -23.84 32.22
N HIS A 121 -0.77 -23.54 32.60
CA HIS A 121 -1.61 -24.48 33.36
C HIS A 121 -1.89 -25.77 32.57
N TRP A 122 -2.13 -25.64 31.26
CA TRP A 122 -2.38 -26.74 30.32
C TRP A 122 -1.10 -27.37 29.75
N LYS A 123 0.08 -26.81 30.04
CA LYS A 123 1.38 -27.18 29.46
C LYS A 123 1.43 -27.10 27.92
N VAL A 124 0.69 -26.15 27.35
CA VAL A 124 0.66 -25.82 25.92
C VAL A 124 1.59 -24.64 25.63
N PRO A 125 2.55 -24.74 24.69
CA PRO A 125 3.39 -23.63 24.25
C PRO A 125 2.58 -22.48 23.64
N VAL A 126 2.96 -21.25 23.94
CA VAL A 126 2.36 -20.02 23.39
C VAL A 126 3.44 -19.22 22.68
N ILE A 127 3.28 -18.94 21.39
CA ILE A 127 4.29 -18.25 20.57
C ILE A 127 3.69 -16.98 19.97
N THR A 128 4.32 -15.83 20.18
CA THR A 128 3.79 -14.55 19.69
C THR A 128 4.84 -13.60 19.10
N ALA A 129 4.43 -12.86 18.06
CA ALA A 129 5.15 -11.72 17.51
C ALA A 129 4.75 -10.38 18.17
N GLY A 130 3.77 -10.39 19.09
CA GLY A 130 3.35 -9.25 19.90
C GLY A 130 3.78 -9.36 21.36
N GLY A 131 2.94 -8.83 22.26
CA GLY A 131 3.24 -8.76 23.69
C GLY A 131 4.57 -8.05 23.99
N PRO A 132 4.79 -6.81 23.51
CA PRO A 132 6.10 -6.16 23.59
C PRO A 132 6.56 -5.85 25.01
N ALA A 133 5.63 -5.78 25.97
CA ALA A 133 5.85 -5.35 27.36
C ALA A 133 7.12 -5.93 28.01
N SER A 134 7.83 -5.09 28.75
CA SER A 134 9.05 -5.45 29.48
C SER A 134 8.83 -6.53 30.53
N THR A 135 7.66 -6.47 31.19
CA THR A 135 7.29 -7.29 32.35
C THR A 135 7.26 -8.79 32.07
N PHE A 136 7.14 -9.23 30.82
CA PHE A 136 7.27 -10.64 30.41
C PHE A 136 8.73 -11.15 30.46
N ARG A 137 9.47 -10.84 31.52
CA ARG A 137 10.72 -11.51 31.92
C ARG A 137 10.41 -12.60 32.95
N GLU A 138 11.25 -13.63 33.05
CA GLU A 138 11.02 -14.75 33.99
C GLU A 138 11.05 -14.33 35.47
N ASP A 139 11.77 -13.26 35.80
CA ASP A 139 11.87 -12.69 37.15
C ASP A 139 10.63 -11.88 37.55
N GLU A 140 10.06 -11.07 36.63
CA GLU A 140 8.87 -10.24 36.88
C GLU A 140 7.52 -10.94 36.62
N PHE A 141 7.43 -11.88 35.66
CA PHE A 141 6.17 -12.56 35.28
C PHE A 141 6.19 -14.05 35.62
N GLN A 142 6.28 -14.33 36.92
CA GLN A 142 6.19 -15.69 37.45
C GLN A 142 4.84 -16.33 37.09
N GLY A 143 4.89 -17.55 36.54
CA GLY A 143 3.70 -18.33 36.17
C GLY A 143 3.39 -18.40 34.67
N ALA A 144 4.30 -18.00 33.78
CA ALA A 144 4.15 -18.16 32.33
C ALA A 144 5.36 -18.75 31.56
N PRO A 145 6.06 -19.80 32.06
CA PRO A 145 7.20 -20.41 31.37
C PRO A 145 6.91 -20.88 29.94
N MET A 146 5.65 -21.18 29.59
CA MET A 146 5.28 -21.66 28.25
C MET A 146 5.27 -20.59 27.15
N LEU A 147 5.56 -19.32 27.46
CA LEU A 147 5.56 -18.21 26.51
C LEU A 147 6.90 -18.04 25.78
N THR A 148 6.86 -18.04 24.43
CA THR A 148 7.95 -17.62 23.55
C THR A 148 7.57 -16.35 22.78
N ARG A 149 8.44 -15.34 22.79
CA ARG A 149 8.25 -14.10 22.01
C ARG A 149 9.27 -13.99 20.89
N VAL A 150 8.82 -13.97 19.65
CA VAL A 150 9.69 -13.82 18.45
C VAL A 150 9.78 -12.37 17.95
N GLY A 151 8.85 -11.51 18.36
CA GLY A 151 8.74 -10.12 17.90
C GLY A 151 9.68 -9.12 18.58
N HIS A 152 9.35 -7.84 18.38
CA HIS A 152 10.01 -6.74 19.09
C HIS A 152 9.59 -6.71 20.57
N THR A 153 10.48 -6.25 21.45
CA THR A 153 10.20 -6.12 22.89
C THR A 153 10.68 -4.78 23.42
N ASP A 154 9.94 -4.22 24.38
CA ASP A 154 10.24 -2.95 25.00
C ASP A 154 11.57 -3.00 25.79
N ASN A 155 12.01 -4.19 26.20
CA ASN A 155 13.35 -4.43 26.77
C ASN A 155 14.49 -4.18 25.76
N LYS A 156 14.29 -4.49 24.47
CA LYS A 156 15.28 -4.20 23.42
C LYS A 156 15.31 -2.71 23.11
N LEU A 157 14.13 -2.05 23.06
CA LEU A 157 14.01 -0.59 22.97
C LEU A 157 14.72 0.11 24.14
N ALA A 158 14.49 -0.34 25.37
CA ALA A 158 15.14 0.19 26.55
C ALA A 158 16.66 0.05 26.46
N LYS A 159 17.20 -1.14 26.13
CA LYS A 159 18.65 -1.32 25.94
C LYS A 159 19.23 -0.37 24.88
N ALA A 160 18.53 -0.12 23.77
CA ALA A 160 18.96 0.85 22.77
C ALA A 160 19.00 2.28 23.34
N VAL A 161 17.97 2.70 24.08
CA VAL A 161 17.92 4.01 24.76
C VAL A 161 19.03 4.14 25.82
N GLY A 162 19.32 3.08 26.58
CA GLY A 162 20.41 3.06 27.56
C GLY A 162 21.79 3.14 26.93
N SER A 163 22.02 2.43 25.83
CA SER A 163 23.26 2.52 25.04
C SER A 163 23.44 3.92 24.45
N LEU A 164 22.37 4.53 23.92
CA LEU A 164 22.38 5.91 23.40
C LEU A 164 22.77 6.92 24.49
N LEU A 165 22.11 6.85 25.65
CA LEU A 165 22.37 7.74 26.79
C LEU A 165 23.79 7.57 27.34
N SER A 166 24.28 6.33 27.39
CA SER A 166 25.66 6.02 27.82
C SER A 166 26.69 6.55 26.82
N HIS A 167 26.46 6.37 25.51
CA HIS A 167 27.36 6.83 24.44
C HIS A 167 27.57 8.35 24.47
N PHE A 168 26.50 9.11 24.73
CA PHE A 168 26.54 10.58 24.80
C PHE A 168 26.76 11.14 26.23
N ASN A 169 27.01 10.30 27.24
CA ASN A 169 27.16 10.69 28.65
C ASN A 169 25.97 11.51 29.21
N TRP A 170 24.73 11.21 28.79
CA TRP A 170 23.52 11.94 29.20
C TRP A 170 22.96 11.40 30.52
N THR A 171 23.27 12.10 31.62
CA THR A 171 23.03 11.63 33.00
C THR A 171 21.81 12.24 33.71
N ARG A 172 21.00 13.08 33.05
CA ARG A 172 19.79 13.71 33.64
C ARG A 172 18.58 13.59 32.71
N VAL A 173 17.72 12.60 32.96
CA VAL A 173 16.64 12.18 32.06
C VAL A 173 15.28 12.26 32.75
N ALA A 174 14.31 12.91 32.11
CA ALA A 174 12.90 12.86 32.48
C ALA A 174 12.12 11.92 31.56
N LEU A 175 11.22 11.15 32.16
CA LEU A 175 10.33 10.21 31.49
C LEU A 175 8.88 10.65 31.73
N VAL A 176 8.22 11.14 30.68
CA VAL A 176 6.86 11.67 30.71
C VAL A 176 5.95 10.75 29.89
N TYR A 177 4.81 10.35 30.44
CA TYR A 177 3.87 9.54 29.66
C TYR A 177 2.41 9.68 30.10
N ARG A 178 1.52 9.51 29.12
CA ARG A 178 0.08 9.31 29.28
C ARG A 178 -0.30 7.98 28.66
N ASP A 179 -1.04 7.19 29.40
CA ASP A 179 -1.32 5.81 29.03
C ASP A 179 -2.75 5.62 28.48
N SER A 180 -2.90 4.84 27.41
CA SER A 180 -4.22 4.64 26.80
C SER A 180 -4.96 3.42 27.31
N LYS A 181 -6.26 3.57 27.50
CA LYS A 181 -7.18 2.48 27.84
C LYS A 181 -7.70 1.77 26.58
N SER A 182 -6.83 1.49 25.61
CA SER A 182 -7.24 0.91 24.33
C SER A 182 -7.66 -0.55 24.46
N LYS A 183 -8.74 -0.92 23.78
CA LYS A 183 -9.31 -2.28 23.86
C LYS A 183 -8.31 -3.36 23.41
N CYS A 184 -7.53 -3.09 22.36
CA CYS A 184 -6.65 -4.08 21.70
C CYS A 184 -5.13 -3.86 21.84
N HIS A 185 -4.69 -2.77 22.49
CA HIS A 185 -3.26 -2.55 22.76
C HIS A 185 -2.99 -2.21 24.24
N GLY A 186 -4.03 -1.94 25.04
CA GLY A 186 -3.90 -1.62 26.46
C GLY A 186 -2.89 -0.50 26.75
N SER A 187 -2.24 -0.66 27.89
CA SER A 187 -1.27 0.24 28.53
C SER A 187 0.11 0.30 27.83
N THR A 188 0.13 0.38 26.50
CA THR A 188 1.36 0.29 25.68
C THR A 188 2.36 1.40 25.95
N CYS A 189 1.91 2.61 26.28
CA CYS A 189 2.80 3.73 26.57
C CYS A 189 3.45 3.55 27.95
N PHE A 190 2.66 3.12 28.95
CA PHE A 190 3.16 2.75 30.27
C PHE A 190 4.20 1.62 30.21
N PHE A 191 3.95 0.52 29.50
CA PHE A 191 4.91 -0.60 29.44
C PHE A 191 6.24 -0.22 28.79
N ARG A 192 6.21 0.59 27.71
CA ARG A 192 7.40 1.12 27.04
C ARG A 192 8.25 2.03 27.94
N ILE A 193 7.59 2.96 28.62
CA ILE A 193 8.29 3.94 29.47
C ILE A 193 8.73 3.30 30.81
N LYS A 194 7.99 2.31 31.33
CA LYS A 194 8.46 1.41 32.41
C LYS A 194 9.77 0.72 32.00
N ALA A 195 9.81 0.08 30.83
CA ALA A 195 11.00 -0.62 30.34
C ALA A 195 12.26 0.27 30.32
N ILE A 196 12.12 1.50 29.83
CA ILE A 196 13.21 2.49 29.78
C ILE A 196 13.62 2.90 31.20
N LYS A 197 12.66 3.18 32.09
CA LYS A 197 12.93 3.54 33.49
C LYS A 197 13.70 2.46 34.24
N ASP A 198 13.23 1.22 34.15
CA ASP A 198 13.77 0.11 34.92
C ASP A 198 15.21 -0.18 34.50
N MET A 199 15.47 -0.20 33.19
CA MET A 199 16.82 -0.37 32.64
C MET A 199 17.76 0.77 33.07
N LEU A 200 17.32 2.03 33.04
CA LEU A 200 18.14 3.17 33.48
C LEU A 200 18.45 3.14 34.99
N ASN A 201 17.53 2.61 35.80
CA ASN A 201 17.75 2.37 37.23
C ASN A 201 18.72 1.21 37.48
N GLU A 202 18.55 0.07 36.79
CA GLU A 202 19.42 -1.10 36.86
C GLU A 202 20.88 -0.73 36.51
N THR A 203 21.08 0.04 35.43
CA THR A 203 22.42 0.43 34.94
C THR A 203 23.02 1.66 35.63
N LYS A 204 22.22 2.41 36.40
CA LYS A 204 22.59 3.73 36.98
C LYS A 204 23.08 4.76 35.95
N THR A 205 22.65 4.64 34.69
CA THR A 205 23.13 5.49 33.59
C THR A 205 22.72 6.96 33.74
N ALA A 206 21.58 7.24 34.39
CA ALA A 206 21.08 8.59 34.59
C ALA A 206 20.29 8.75 35.90
N ASN A 207 20.29 9.97 36.45
CA ASN A 207 19.30 10.38 37.43
C ASN A 207 17.96 10.58 36.71
N ILE A 208 16.94 9.82 37.14
CA ILE A 208 15.64 9.74 36.47
C ILE A 208 14.59 10.53 37.25
N THR A 209 13.87 11.41 36.57
CA THR A 209 12.59 11.96 37.04
C THR A 209 11.48 11.32 36.20
N MET A 210 10.41 10.77 36.80
CA MET A 210 9.32 10.15 36.05
C MET A 210 8.00 10.80 36.43
N GLU A 211 7.28 11.28 35.43
CA GLU A 211 5.99 11.93 35.61
C GLU A 211 4.91 11.25 34.79
N ARG A 212 3.86 10.82 35.50
CA ARG A 212 2.66 10.23 34.91
C ARG A 212 1.57 11.29 34.94
N THR A 213 1.05 11.63 33.77
CA THR A 213 0.17 12.80 33.60
C THR A 213 -1.28 12.62 34.08
N ASP A 214 -1.59 11.57 34.85
CA ASP A 214 -2.97 11.12 35.06
C ASP A 214 -3.54 11.65 36.39
N GLY A 215 -4.29 12.76 36.35
CA GLY A 215 -5.05 13.26 37.51
C GLY A 215 -6.33 12.45 37.81
N PRO A 216 -6.95 12.60 39.00
CA PRO A 216 -8.15 11.84 39.41
C PRO A 216 -9.31 11.91 38.42
N ASP A 217 -9.48 13.08 37.77
CA ASP A 217 -10.58 13.39 36.85
C ASP A 217 -10.16 13.37 35.37
N GLY A 218 -8.97 12.84 35.05
CA GLY A 218 -8.51 12.63 33.67
C GLY A 218 -8.08 13.88 32.89
N GLN A 219 -8.24 15.08 33.48
CA GLN A 219 -7.60 16.29 32.99
C GLN A 219 -6.09 16.25 33.28
N VAL A 220 -5.30 16.73 32.32
CA VAL A 220 -3.84 16.77 32.42
C VAL A 220 -3.36 18.22 32.39
N ASP A 221 -2.71 18.65 33.45
CA ASP A 221 -1.92 19.88 33.47
C ASP A 221 -0.48 19.58 33.01
N LEU A 222 -0.24 19.74 31.70
CA LEU A 222 1.11 19.61 31.13
C LEU A 222 2.01 20.80 31.52
N ASP A 223 1.46 21.97 31.81
CA ASP A 223 2.25 23.18 32.09
C ASP A 223 2.86 23.15 33.50
N SER A 224 2.16 22.58 34.49
CA SER A 224 2.75 22.31 35.80
C SER A 224 3.83 21.23 35.71
N ALA A 225 3.52 20.09 35.10
CA ALA A 225 4.47 18.98 34.92
C ALA A 225 5.74 19.41 34.16
N MET A 226 5.60 20.24 33.12
CA MET A 226 6.76 20.74 32.37
C MET A 226 7.58 21.79 33.14
N LYS A 227 6.98 22.58 34.04
CA LYS A 227 7.73 23.46 34.95
C LYS A 227 8.56 22.66 35.94
N ASP A 228 7.95 21.68 36.59
CA ASP A 228 8.62 20.84 37.59
C ASP A 228 9.75 20.02 36.95
N VAL A 229 9.52 19.44 35.76
CA VAL A 229 10.56 18.71 34.99
C VAL A 229 11.71 19.62 34.53
N ALA A 230 11.44 20.88 34.19
CA ALA A 230 12.46 21.82 33.70
C ALA A 230 13.51 22.21 34.76
N GLU A 231 13.19 22.14 36.06
CA GLU A 231 14.18 22.39 37.12
C GLU A 231 15.18 21.22 37.29
N VAL A 232 14.74 19.99 37.01
CA VAL A 232 15.49 18.75 37.37
C VAL A 232 16.05 17.95 36.20
N ALA A 233 15.55 18.05 34.97
CA ALA A 233 16.02 17.26 33.82
C ALA A 233 16.57 18.12 32.66
N ARG A 234 17.41 17.51 31.81
CA ARG A 234 17.95 18.14 30.58
C ARG A 234 17.62 17.36 29.30
N VAL A 235 17.00 16.19 29.42
CA VAL A 235 16.53 15.33 28.33
C VAL A 235 15.13 14.85 28.74
N ILE A 236 14.13 14.95 27.85
CA ILE A 236 12.73 14.56 28.13
C ILE A 236 12.27 13.55 27.10
N LEU A 237 11.74 12.40 27.54
CA LEU A 237 11.16 11.35 26.68
C LEU A 237 9.65 11.25 26.92
N GLY A 238 8.83 11.52 25.90
CA GLY A 238 7.37 11.66 25.98
C GLY A 238 6.56 10.61 25.17
N LEU A 239 5.49 10.03 25.73
CA LEU A 239 4.60 9.06 25.04
C LEU A 239 3.12 9.16 25.51
N VAL A 240 2.15 9.43 24.62
CA VAL A 240 0.77 9.85 24.99
C VAL A 240 -0.32 9.27 24.07
N VAL A 241 -1.34 8.57 24.60
CA VAL A 241 -2.56 8.07 23.88
C VAL A 241 -3.80 8.02 24.84
N ALA A 242 -5.08 8.06 24.36
CA ALA A 242 -6.33 8.12 25.18
C ALA A 242 -7.51 7.23 24.66
N ASN A 243 -8.56 6.89 25.45
CA ASN A 243 -9.69 5.96 25.12
C ASN A 243 -10.93 6.01 26.10
N VAL A 244 -12.15 5.60 25.67
CA VAL A 244 -13.43 5.50 26.48
C VAL A 244 -14.35 4.28 26.10
N LYS A 245 -15.46 4.03 26.84
CA LYS A 245 -16.33 2.81 26.96
C LYS A 245 -17.80 2.98 26.42
N ILE A 246 -18.81 2.08 26.48
CA ILE A 246 -19.11 0.61 26.28
C ILE A 246 -20.66 0.38 26.42
N GLY A 247 -21.32 -0.41 25.55
CA GLY A 247 -22.41 -1.36 25.92
C GLY A 247 -23.88 -1.14 25.46
N GLY A 248 -24.50 -2.18 24.85
CA GLY A 248 -25.95 -2.28 24.54
C GLY A 248 -26.28 -3.36 23.50
N VAL A 249 -27.49 -3.97 23.50
CA VAL A 249 -27.93 -4.97 22.50
C VAL A 249 -29.31 -4.61 21.92
N PHE A 250 -29.34 -4.26 20.64
CA PHE A 250 -30.53 -4.18 19.78
C PHE A 250 -30.12 -4.53 18.34
N SER A 251 -31.07 -4.92 17.48
CA SER A 251 -30.84 -5.06 16.04
C SER A 251 -30.91 -3.69 15.38
N GLU A 252 -29.83 -3.24 14.74
CA GLU A 252 -29.74 -1.90 14.14
C GLU A 252 -29.20 -1.95 12.71
N GLU A 253 -29.62 -0.96 11.92
CA GLU A 253 -29.14 -0.70 10.56
C GLU A 253 -27.96 0.27 10.63
N PHE A 254 -26.78 -0.19 10.21
CA PHE A 254 -25.57 0.63 10.23
C PHE A 254 -25.45 1.47 8.97
N VAL A 255 -25.40 2.79 9.13
CA VAL A 255 -25.27 3.75 8.03
C VAL A 255 -23.80 4.04 7.79
N ILE A 256 -23.27 3.61 6.64
CA ILE A 256 -21.87 3.82 6.25
C ILE A 256 -21.85 4.93 5.22
N LEU A 257 -21.16 6.03 5.52
CA LEU A 257 -20.99 7.13 4.57
C LEU A 257 -19.60 7.08 3.95
N VAL A 258 -19.54 6.75 2.65
CA VAL A 258 -18.30 6.81 1.87
C VAL A 258 -18.22 8.20 1.24
N ILE A 259 -17.27 9.01 1.68
CA ILE A 259 -17.02 10.35 1.11
C ILE A 259 -15.73 10.28 0.31
N GLN A 260 -15.82 10.43 -1.01
CA GLN A 260 -14.66 10.50 -1.91
C GLN A 260 -15.03 11.35 -3.13
N PRO A 261 -14.07 11.86 -3.93
CA PRO A 261 -14.42 12.54 -5.17
C PRO A 261 -15.03 11.54 -6.16
N GLN A 262 -16.09 11.94 -6.86
CA GLN A 262 -16.68 11.14 -7.95
C GLN A 262 -15.77 11.13 -9.18
N GLN A 263 -14.94 12.15 -9.36
CA GLN A 263 -14.04 12.28 -10.50
C GLN A 263 -13.04 11.11 -10.56
N VAL A 264 -13.14 10.34 -11.63
CA VAL A 264 -12.35 9.14 -11.93
C VAL A 264 -10.86 9.40 -12.19
N SER A 265 -10.41 10.65 -12.21
CA SER A 265 -8.99 10.99 -12.27
C SER A 265 -8.24 10.53 -11.01
N TYR A 266 -8.85 10.72 -9.83
CA TYR A 266 -8.26 10.37 -8.54
C TYR A 266 -8.10 8.86 -8.37
N ALA A 267 -6.95 8.41 -7.86
CA ALA A 267 -6.73 6.99 -7.54
C ALA A 267 -7.73 6.44 -6.49
N TRP A 268 -8.35 7.34 -5.71
CA TRP A 268 -9.30 7.07 -4.63
C TRP A 268 -10.73 7.54 -4.95
N SER A 269 -11.14 7.61 -6.22
CA SER A 269 -12.50 8.04 -6.57
C SER A 269 -13.58 7.09 -6.04
N LEU A 270 -14.82 7.59 -5.88
CA LEU A 270 -15.97 6.77 -5.43
C LEU A 270 -16.12 5.50 -6.26
N ASP A 271 -16.08 5.59 -7.59
CA ASP A 271 -16.24 4.41 -8.47
C ASP A 271 -15.18 3.32 -8.25
N LYS A 272 -13.97 3.70 -7.81
CA LYS A 272 -12.87 2.77 -7.51
C LYS A 272 -12.95 2.20 -6.09
N ILE A 273 -13.44 3.00 -5.14
CA ILE A 273 -13.53 2.62 -3.73
C ILE A 273 -14.82 1.87 -3.40
N ASN A 274 -15.95 2.17 -4.06
CA ASN A 274 -17.24 1.54 -3.81
C ASN A 274 -17.16 0.01 -3.95
N SER A 275 -16.57 -0.52 -5.03
CA SER A 275 -16.37 -1.97 -5.18
C SER A 275 -15.56 -2.62 -4.04
N THR A 276 -14.65 -1.86 -3.43
CA THR A 276 -13.85 -2.32 -2.29
C THR A 276 -14.64 -2.27 -0.98
N VAL A 277 -15.49 -1.25 -0.81
CA VAL A 277 -16.40 -1.12 0.34
C VAL A 277 -17.51 -2.18 0.27
N ASP A 278 -18.10 -2.40 -0.89
CA ASP A 278 -19.09 -3.45 -1.15
C ASP A 278 -18.47 -4.83 -0.88
N TRP A 279 -17.29 -5.13 -1.43
CA TRP A 279 -16.60 -6.40 -1.15
C TRP A 279 -16.28 -6.59 0.33
N ALA A 280 -15.87 -5.53 1.04
CA ALA A 280 -15.68 -5.59 2.49
C ALA A 280 -16.99 -5.85 3.25
N LEU A 281 -18.13 -5.34 2.77
CA LEU A 281 -19.43 -5.50 3.41
C LEU A 281 -20.10 -6.83 3.08
N ASP A 282 -19.95 -7.35 1.87
CA ASP A 282 -20.34 -8.71 1.52
C ASP A 282 -19.48 -9.72 2.29
N THR A 283 -18.16 -9.47 2.42
CA THR A 283 -17.29 -10.24 3.33
C THR A 283 -17.83 -10.21 4.76
N LEU A 284 -18.25 -9.05 5.29
CA LEU A 284 -18.84 -8.95 6.64
C LEU A 284 -20.21 -9.65 6.78
N ARG A 285 -21.02 -9.71 5.70
CA ARG A 285 -22.29 -10.43 5.65
C ARG A 285 -22.08 -11.95 5.61
N ASP A 286 -21.24 -12.43 4.70
CA ASP A 286 -20.99 -13.86 4.47
C ASP A 286 -20.25 -14.51 5.67
N THR A 287 -19.31 -13.78 6.27
CA THR A 287 -18.65 -14.22 7.52
C THR A 287 -19.55 -14.15 8.74
N GLY A 288 -20.68 -13.44 8.68
CA GLY A 288 -21.62 -13.29 9.79
C GLY A 288 -21.05 -12.54 10.99
N VAL A 289 -19.96 -11.78 10.83
CA VAL A 289 -19.19 -11.10 11.90
C VAL A 289 -20.04 -10.14 12.73
N LEU A 290 -21.11 -9.59 12.15
CA LEU A 290 -22.06 -8.69 12.83
C LEU A 290 -23.44 -9.32 13.07
N GLY A 291 -23.58 -10.65 12.88
CA GLY A 291 -24.81 -11.41 13.07
C GLY A 291 -25.77 -11.33 11.89
N LYS A 292 -26.46 -12.45 11.60
CA LYS A 292 -27.26 -12.66 10.37
C LYS A 292 -28.49 -11.74 10.19
N ASN A 293 -28.79 -10.86 11.15
CA ASN A 293 -29.96 -9.99 11.15
C ASN A 293 -29.65 -8.49 11.07
N ASN A 294 -28.38 -8.08 10.99
CA ASN A 294 -28.00 -6.66 10.91
C ASN A 294 -27.82 -6.22 9.44
N SER A 295 -28.36 -5.06 9.08
CA SER A 295 -28.23 -4.48 7.73
C SER A 295 -27.17 -3.38 7.69
N PHE A 296 -26.52 -3.23 6.53
CA PHE A 296 -25.66 -2.10 6.21
C PHE A 296 -26.32 -1.29 5.10
N LYS A 297 -26.42 0.01 5.32
CA LYS A 297 -26.91 0.97 4.35
C LYS A 297 -25.77 1.90 3.97
N ILE A 298 -25.27 1.75 2.75
CA ILE A 298 -24.21 2.60 2.22
C ILE A 298 -24.84 3.86 1.64
N HIS A 299 -24.32 5.00 2.05
CA HIS A 299 -24.51 6.28 1.37
C HIS A 299 -23.17 6.71 0.80
N THR A 300 -23.16 7.18 -0.43
CA THR A 300 -21.97 7.79 -1.06
C THR A 300 -22.14 9.30 -1.12
N LEU A 301 -21.05 10.03 -0.94
CA LEU A 301 -21.03 11.49 -1.01
C LEU A 301 -19.83 11.93 -1.85
N ASP A 302 -20.11 12.59 -2.97
CA ASP A 302 -19.07 13.19 -3.78
C ASP A 302 -18.49 14.42 -3.07
N SER A 303 -17.25 14.32 -2.59
CA SER A 303 -16.55 15.47 -1.99
C SER A 303 -16.21 16.57 -3.01
N GLU A 304 -16.15 16.23 -4.30
CA GLU A 304 -15.49 17.04 -5.35
C GLU A 304 -14.05 17.46 -4.96
N CYS A 305 -13.46 16.77 -3.98
CA CYS A 305 -12.22 17.13 -3.29
C CYS A 305 -12.17 18.53 -2.60
N ASP A 306 -13.27 19.29 -2.63
CA ASP A 306 -13.37 20.68 -2.18
C ASP A 306 -13.94 20.80 -0.76
N ASN A 307 -13.35 21.65 0.07
CA ASN A 307 -13.76 21.87 1.46
C ASN A 307 -15.20 22.38 1.62
N TYR A 308 -15.60 23.40 0.87
CA TYR A 308 -16.89 24.07 1.00
C TYR A 308 -18.02 23.17 0.51
N LYS A 309 -17.85 22.56 -0.67
CA LYS A 309 -18.79 21.60 -1.24
C LYS A 309 -18.92 20.36 -0.37
N THR A 310 -17.81 19.78 0.10
CA THR A 310 -17.83 18.66 1.07
C THR A 310 -18.63 19.05 2.31
N LYS A 311 -18.36 20.23 2.90
CA LYS A 311 -19.06 20.71 4.10
C LYS A 311 -20.56 20.87 3.87
N ILE A 312 -20.97 21.56 2.81
CA ILE A 312 -22.40 21.81 2.51
C ILE A 312 -23.13 20.50 2.23
N LYS A 313 -22.63 19.66 1.31
CA LYS A 313 -23.27 18.37 1.01
C LYS A 313 -23.35 17.45 2.23
N LEU A 314 -22.34 17.47 3.10
CA LEU A 314 -22.32 16.68 4.34
C LEU A 314 -23.32 17.22 5.38
N LEU A 315 -23.53 18.54 5.45
CA LEU A 315 -24.59 19.16 6.26
C LEU A 315 -25.99 18.85 5.73
N ASP A 316 -26.21 18.96 4.42
CA ASP A 316 -27.50 18.64 3.78
C ASP A 316 -27.84 17.16 4.00
N LEU A 317 -26.90 16.26 3.75
CA LEU A 317 -27.07 14.82 3.98
C LEU A 317 -27.42 14.51 5.46
N TYR A 318 -26.82 15.21 6.43
CA TYR A 318 -27.07 14.98 7.86
C TYR A 318 -28.37 15.61 8.39
N TYR A 319 -28.71 16.83 7.96
CA TYR A 319 -29.80 17.63 8.53
C TYR A 319 -31.05 17.76 7.63
N VAL A 320 -30.92 17.62 6.32
CA VAL A 320 -32.03 17.71 5.34
C VAL A 320 -32.50 16.31 4.93
N ASP A 321 -31.56 15.43 4.55
CA ASP A 321 -31.86 14.04 4.18
C ASP A 321 -31.94 13.10 5.40
N PHE A 322 -31.63 13.61 6.59
CA PHE A 322 -31.62 12.90 7.88
C PHE A 322 -30.71 11.65 7.92
N VAL A 323 -29.71 11.56 7.06
CA VAL A 323 -28.74 10.46 7.01
C VAL A 323 -27.67 10.68 8.06
N LYS A 324 -27.79 9.98 9.20
CA LYS A 324 -26.81 10.04 10.28
C LYS A 324 -25.83 8.86 10.17
N PRO A 325 -24.58 9.08 9.69
CA PRO A 325 -23.61 8.00 9.56
C PRO A 325 -23.19 7.43 10.91
N SER A 326 -23.11 6.10 10.99
CA SER A 326 -22.45 5.37 12.08
C SER A 326 -20.92 5.40 11.93
N VAL A 327 -20.43 5.56 10.70
CA VAL A 327 -19.01 5.68 10.35
C VAL A 327 -18.85 6.41 9.01
N VAL A 328 -17.76 7.17 8.88
CA VAL A 328 -17.34 7.79 7.61
C VAL A 328 -16.07 7.12 7.09
N ILE A 329 -16.03 6.83 5.79
CA ILE A 329 -14.88 6.29 5.07
C ILE A 329 -14.44 7.31 4.01
N GLY A 330 -13.19 7.77 4.08
CA GLY A 330 -12.72 8.95 3.35
C GLY A 330 -13.14 10.27 4.05
N PRO A 331 -12.93 11.44 3.42
CA PRO A 331 -12.23 11.69 2.16
C PRO A 331 -10.75 11.32 2.19
N THR A 332 -10.10 11.20 1.04
CA THR A 332 -8.62 11.13 0.96
C THR A 332 -7.99 12.53 0.87
N CYS A 333 -8.69 13.48 0.23
CA CYS A 333 -8.25 14.86 0.01
C CYS A 333 -8.03 15.63 1.32
N PRO A 334 -6.86 16.29 1.55
CA PRO A 334 -6.55 16.92 2.83
C PRO A 334 -7.58 17.94 3.34
N PHE A 335 -8.15 18.76 2.46
CA PHE A 335 -9.10 19.82 2.87
C PHE A 335 -10.54 19.31 3.03
N ALA A 336 -10.96 18.34 2.21
CA ALA A 336 -12.21 17.62 2.46
C ALA A 336 -12.13 16.84 3.79
N VAL A 337 -10.98 16.19 4.08
CA VAL A 337 -10.70 15.55 5.38
C VAL A 337 -10.84 16.56 6.52
N THR A 338 -10.30 17.78 6.38
CA THR A 338 -10.44 18.85 7.38
C THR A 338 -11.91 19.11 7.74
N GLU A 339 -12.76 19.42 6.75
CA GLU A 339 -14.16 19.78 7.02
C GLU A 339 -15.03 18.58 7.43
N THR A 340 -14.83 17.41 6.83
CA THR A 340 -15.49 16.16 7.28
C THR A 340 -15.13 15.87 8.72
N SER A 341 -13.86 15.96 9.10
CA SER A 341 -13.39 15.59 10.44
C SER A 341 -13.87 16.57 11.51
N ARG A 342 -14.00 17.87 11.18
CA ARG A 342 -14.63 18.89 12.03
C ARG A 342 -16.07 18.56 12.34
N LEU A 343 -16.88 18.30 11.31
CA LEU A 343 -18.30 17.96 11.47
C LEU A 343 -18.47 16.60 12.18
N ALA A 344 -17.69 15.61 11.78
CA ALA A 344 -17.72 14.28 12.39
C ALA A 344 -17.26 14.27 13.85
N SER A 345 -16.33 15.15 14.25
CA SER A 345 -15.97 15.34 15.67
C SER A 345 -17.11 15.96 16.48
N GLN A 346 -17.89 16.89 15.90
CA GLN A 346 -19.12 17.39 16.53
C GLN A 346 -20.24 16.33 16.61
N TRP A 347 -20.32 15.44 15.63
CA TRP A 347 -21.31 14.37 15.58
C TRP A 347 -20.88 13.08 16.32
N LEU A 348 -19.65 13.02 16.83
CA LEU A 348 -19.02 11.83 17.42
C LEU A 348 -19.02 10.61 16.47
N VAL A 349 -18.88 10.85 15.17
CA VAL A 349 -18.81 9.83 14.12
C VAL A 349 -17.35 9.59 13.73
N PRO A 350 -16.83 8.36 13.76
CA PRO A 350 -15.44 8.08 13.38
C PRO A 350 -15.22 8.25 11.87
N VAL A 351 -14.13 8.92 11.50
CA VAL A 351 -13.68 9.13 10.12
C VAL A 351 -12.42 8.32 9.87
N PHE A 352 -12.50 7.29 9.02
CA PHE A 352 -11.34 6.51 8.60
C PHE A 352 -10.87 6.95 7.22
N THR A 353 -9.62 7.40 7.09
CA THR A 353 -9.04 7.77 5.80
C THR A 353 -7.67 7.14 5.55
N ALA A 354 -7.41 6.78 4.30
CA ALA A 354 -6.08 6.43 3.81
C ALA A 354 -5.25 7.66 3.36
N GLY A 355 -5.88 8.84 3.28
CA GLY A 355 -5.26 10.10 2.90
C GLY A 355 -5.12 11.08 4.06
N GLY A 356 -5.38 12.35 3.79
CA GLY A 356 -5.10 13.44 4.71
C GLY A 356 -3.60 13.49 5.04
N THR A 357 -2.73 13.36 4.04
CA THR A 357 -1.26 13.24 4.18
C THR A 357 -0.62 14.41 4.93
N SER A 358 -1.21 15.61 4.78
CA SER A 358 -0.70 16.86 5.33
C SER A 358 -0.25 16.76 6.79
N ALA A 359 0.91 17.35 7.06
CA ALA A 359 1.40 17.55 8.42
C ALA A 359 0.49 18.45 9.26
N THR A 360 -0.32 19.34 8.65
CA THR A 360 -1.24 20.28 9.33
C THR A 360 -2.54 19.65 9.81
N LEU A 361 -2.89 18.43 9.37
CA LEU A 361 -3.88 17.56 10.03
C LEU A 361 -3.35 16.97 11.36
N ARG A 362 -2.42 17.70 11.98
CA ARG A 362 -1.84 17.57 13.30
C ARG A 362 -1.35 18.98 13.68
N THR A 363 -1.51 19.39 14.95
CA THR A 363 -1.21 20.75 15.48
C THR A 363 -2.22 21.83 15.04
N ALA A 364 -2.54 22.85 15.83
CA ALA A 364 -1.90 23.38 17.04
C ALA A 364 -2.66 23.10 18.37
N SER A 365 -2.13 23.66 19.47
CA SER A 365 -2.64 23.60 20.85
C SER A 365 -4.11 23.97 21.02
N ASP A 366 -4.64 24.77 20.09
CA ASP A 366 -5.95 25.42 20.24
C ASP A 366 -7.07 24.66 19.52
N PHE A 367 -6.74 23.65 18.70
CA PHE A 367 -7.66 22.92 17.82
C PHE A 367 -7.81 21.43 18.15
N GLN A 368 -7.51 21.04 19.39
CA GLN A 368 -7.51 19.62 19.82
C GLN A 368 -8.87 18.93 19.71
N SER A 369 -9.97 19.68 19.62
CA SER A 369 -11.35 19.21 19.42
C SER A 369 -11.79 19.11 17.95
N GLU A 370 -11.03 19.64 16.99
CA GLU A 370 -11.48 19.72 15.59
C GLU A 370 -11.37 18.41 14.81
N TYR A 371 -10.44 17.52 15.19
CA TYR A 371 -10.13 16.31 14.43
C TYR A 371 -10.09 15.06 15.33
N GLU A 372 -10.77 15.09 16.48
CA GLU A 372 -10.75 14.02 17.49
C GLU A 372 -11.20 12.67 16.92
N MET A 373 -12.15 12.69 15.98
CA MET A 373 -12.69 11.47 15.35
C MET A 373 -11.92 11.04 14.08
N LEU A 374 -10.84 11.72 13.69
CA LEU A 374 -10.07 11.42 12.47
C LEU A 374 -8.99 10.34 12.70
N ILE A 375 -9.08 9.25 11.95
CA ILE A 375 -8.14 8.13 11.96
C ILE A 375 -7.47 8.02 10.58
N ARG A 376 -6.19 8.40 10.52
CA ARG A 376 -5.35 8.29 9.31
C ARG A 376 -4.58 6.97 9.27
N MET A 377 -4.87 6.16 8.25
CA MET A 377 -4.27 4.84 8.02
C MET A 377 -3.11 4.85 7.01
N GLY A 378 -2.92 5.96 6.28
CA GLY A 378 -1.89 6.13 5.26
C GLY A 378 -0.55 6.66 5.77
N HIS A 379 0.31 7.03 4.82
CA HIS A 379 1.53 7.78 5.11
C HIS A 379 1.21 9.24 5.47
N THR A 380 2.18 9.96 6.05
CA THR A 380 2.05 11.38 6.35
C THR A 380 3.33 12.12 5.99
N ASP A 381 3.22 13.36 5.53
CA ASP A 381 4.37 14.14 5.06
C ASP A 381 5.42 14.36 6.16
N GLY A 382 5.00 14.43 7.43
CA GLY A 382 5.92 14.49 8.57
C GLY A 382 6.82 13.25 8.71
N LYS A 383 6.30 12.04 8.43
CA LYS A 383 7.13 10.82 8.44
C LYS A 383 8.08 10.76 7.25
N MET A 384 7.67 11.30 6.10
CA MET A 384 8.55 11.43 4.93
C MET A 384 9.69 12.42 5.21
N ALA A 385 9.38 13.55 5.85
CA ALA A 385 10.36 14.52 6.29
C ALA A 385 11.40 13.93 7.26
N ASP A 386 10.99 13.09 8.23
CA ASP A 386 11.91 12.37 9.10
C ASP A 386 12.83 11.40 8.33
N ALA A 387 12.31 10.67 7.34
CA ALA A 387 13.10 9.76 6.51
C ALA A 387 14.14 10.49 5.66
N VAL A 388 13.73 11.54 4.95
CA VAL A 388 14.61 12.41 4.12
C VAL A 388 15.70 13.04 4.98
N ALA A 389 15.32 13.59 6.14
CA ALA A 389 16.27 14.20 7.07
C ALA A 389 17.28 13.18 7.63
N THR A 390 16.84 11.95 7.91
CA THR A 390 17.72 10.85 8.35
C THR A 390 18.73 10.48 7.26
N PHE A 391 18.26 10.28 6.01
CA PHE A 391 19.10 9.98 4.86
C PHE A 391 20.18 11.05 4.61
N LEU A 392 19.79 12.32 4.59
CA LEU A 392 20.72 13.43 4.36
C LEU A 392 21.74 13.62 5.51
N SER A 393 21.39 13.19 6.71
CA SER A 393 22.26 13.26 7.89
C SER A 393 23.21 12.05 8.02
N ASP A 394 23.06 11.03 7.18
CA ASP A 394 23.87 9.82 7.25
C ASP A 394 25.34 10.11 6.82
N PRO A 395 26.34 9.79 7.67
CA PRO A 395 27.73 10.09 7.38
C PRO A 395 28.31 9.31 6.19
N THR A 396 27.67 8.22 5.75
CA THR A 396 28.11 7.41 4.60
C THR A 396 27.82 8.09 3.26
N VAL A 397 26.72 8.84 3.14
CA VAL A 397 26.39 9.65 1.95
C VAL A 397 27.00 11.05 2.00
N ASN A 398 27.52 11.47 3.16
CA ASN A 398 28.49 12.56 3.28
C ASN A 398 27.94 13.97 2.84
N PHE A 399 26.61 14.11 2.75
CA PHE A 399 25.90 15.36 2.43
C PHE A 399 25.90 16.39 3.58
N THR A 400 26.46 16.02 4.74
CA THR A 400 26.63 16.91 5.91
C THR A 400 27.81 17.86 5.79
N ARG A 401 28.62 17.78 4.72
CA ARG A 401 29.76 18.69 4.54
C ARG A 401 29.33 20.09 4.05
N PRO A 402 30.05 21.17 4.43
CA PRO A 402 29.67 22.55 4.10
C PRO A 402 29.55 22.85 2.59
N GLU A 403 30.24 22.10 1.72
CA GLU A 403 30.15 22.23 0.28
C GLU A 403 28.78 21.77 -0.31
N TYR A 404 28.05 20.88 0.37
CA TYR A 404 26.76 20.35 -0.09
C TYR A 404 25.59 21.21 0.39
N ARG A 405 25.40 22.34 -0.29
CA ARG A 405 24.21 23.19 -0.14
C ARG A 405 23.02 22.61 -0.93
N LEU A 406 21.83 22.65 -0.33
CA LEU A 406 20.60 22.06 -0.87
C LEU A 406 19.73 23.13 -1.56
N ALA A 407 19.16 22.78 -2.70
CA ALA A 407 18.01 23.44 -3.31
C ALA A 407 16.80 22.52 -3.21
N MET A 408 15.61 23.12 -3.10
CA MET A 408 14.33 22.43 -3.16
C MET A 408 13.58 22.97 -4.39
N VAL A 409 13.04 22.07 -5.22
CA VAL A 409 12.25 22.41 -6.42
C VAL A 409 10.98 21.58 -6.38
N TYR A 410 9.80 22.18 -6.48
CA TYR A 410 8.57 21.39 -6.41
C TYR A 410 7.37 22.00 -7.14
N HIS A 411 6.51 21.08 -7.60
CA HIS A 411 5.29 21.43 -8.30
C HIS A 411 4.24 21.97 -7.34
N SER A 412 3.58 23.05 -7.78
CA SER A 412 2.45 23.69 -7.16
C SER A 412 1.26 23.68 -8.11
N GLU A 413 0.49 22.60 -8.06
CA GLU A 413 -0.72 22.43 -8.87
C GLU A 413 -1.68 23.61 -8.69
N THR A 414 -1.94 24.36 -9.77
CA THR A 414 -2.79 25.57 -9.74
C THR A 414 -4.26 25.30 -10.02
N ALA A 415 -4.59 24.15 -10.59
CA ALA A 415 -5.97 23.77 -10.89
C ALA A 415 -6.79 23.53 -9.62
N ASP A 416 -6.15 23.05 -8.55
CA ASP A 416 -6.77 22.88 -7.23
C ASP A 416 -5.80 23.31 -6.10
N ILE A 417 -6.05 24.49 -5.53
CA ILE A 417 -5.31 25.04 -4.39
C ILE A 417 -5.36 24.11 -3.17
N GLN A 418 -6.36 23.22 -3.10
CA GLN A 418 -6.57 22.26 -2.01
C GLN A 418 -5.78 20.95 -2.21
N GLN A 419 -5.17 20.73 -3.38
CA GLN A 419 -4.36 19.56 -3.67
C GLN A 419 -2.97 19.95 -4.17
N ARG A 420 -2.16 20.45 -3.25
CA ARG A 420 -0.75 20.78 -3.50
C ARG A 420 0.15 19.78 -2.75
N PRO A 421 0.12 18.47 -3.07
CA PRO A 421 0.76 17.42 -2.25
C PRO A 421 2.27 17.64 -2.12
N CYS A 422 2.94 18.01 -3.20
CA CYS A 422 4.36 18.32 -3.17
C CYS A 422 4.69 19.56 -2.34
N VAL A 423 3.84 20.59 -2.34
CA VAL A 423 4.01 21.79 -1.49
C VAL A 423 3.92 21.42 0.00
N PHE A 424 2.92 20.63 0.41
CA PHE A 424 2.81 20.19 1.81
C PHE A 424 3.97 19.29 2.25
N ARG A 425 4.43 18.41 1.35
CA ARG A 425 5.55 17.49 1.56
C ARG A 425 6.87 18.23 1.71
N MET A 426 7.15 19.16 0.81
CA MET A 426 8.37 19.94 0.79
C MET A 426 8.40 20.94 1.94
N ALA A 427 7.26 21.54 2.30
CA ALA A 427 7.14 22.32 3.54
C ALA A 427 7.46 21.48 4.80
N ALA A 428 6.99 20.23 4.88
CA ALA A 428 7.31 19.34 6.00
C ALA A 428 8.81 18.99 6.06
N ILE A 429 9.43 18.68 4.91
CA ILE A 429 10.86 18.40 4.78
C ILE A 429 11.69 19.61 5.18
N LYS A 430 11.41 20.78 4.59
CA LYS A 430 12.08 22.05 4.90
C LYS A 430 12.02 22.36 6.38
N GLN A 431 10.82 22.32 6.98
CA GLN A 431 10.63 22.55 8.41
C GLN A 431 11.36 21.52 9.29
N ARG A 432 11.57 20.29 8.80
CA ARG A 432 12.34 19.27 9.53
C ARG A 432 13.85 19.49 9.45
N LEU A 433 14.36 19.90 8.29
CA LEU A 433 15.77 20.23 8.07
C LEU A 433 16.16 21.52 8.80
N GLU A 434 15.31 22.55 8.78
CA GLU A 434 15.51 23.79 9.54
C GLU A 434 15.61 23.54 11.06
N ARG A 435 14.86 22.58 11.60
CA ARG A 435 14.96 22.16 13.01
C ARG A 435 16.21 21.34 13.36
N LEU A 436 16.92 20.80 12.36
CA LEU A 436 18.20 20.10 12.56
C LEU A 436 19.41 21.03 12.43
N ASN A 437 19.17 22.33 12.22
CA ASN A 437 20.20 23.27 11.80
C ASN A 437 21.06 23.79 12.96
N GLU A 438 21.92 22.92 13.49
CA GLU A 438 23.18 23.30 14.12
C GLU A 438 24.36 22.90 13.21
N THR A 439 24.51 23.68 12.12
CA THR A 439 25.69 23.86 11.25
C THR A 439 25.90 23.02 9.98
N THR A 440 25.36 21.81 9.82
CA THR A 440 25.75 20.89 8.71
C THR A 440 24.89 20.96 7.43
N ILE A 441 23.57 20.80 7.50
CA ILE A 441 22.70 20.74 6.29
C ILE A 441 21.96 22.06 6.08
N LYS A 442 22.12 22.68 4.91
CA LYS A 442 21.52 23.99 4.60
C LYS A 442 20.74 23.99 3.30
N VAL A 443 19.42 24.21 3.40
CA VAL A 443 18.57 24.61 2.27
C VAL A 443 18.87 26.09 1.99
N VAL A 444 19.32 26.42 0.77
CA VAL A 444 19.71 27.78 0.37
C VAL A 444 18.91 28.33 -0.80
N LYS A 445 18.09 27.50 -1.44
CA LYS A 445 17.15 27.86 -2.50
C LYS A 445 15.92 26.97 -2.35
N ASP A 446 14.76 27.57 -2.55
CA ASP A 446 13.45 26.96 -2.35
C ASP A 446 12.56 27.51 -3.45
N GLU A 447 12.30 26.71 -4.48
CA GLU A 447 11.68 27.11 -5.74
C GLU A 447 10.37 26.35 -5.96
N GLU A 448 9.30 27.12 -6.14
CA GLU A 448 7.94 26.64 -6.33
C GLU A 448 7.47 27.04 -7.72
N TYR A 449 7.10 26.07 -8.55
CA TYR A 449 6.64 26.33 -9.93
C TYR A 449 5.23 25.77 -10.15
N THR A 450 4.46 26.43 -11.00
CA THR A 450 3.00 26.25 -11.07
C THR A 450 2.52 25.48 -12.30
N ASP A 451 3.06 25.80 -13.48
CA ASP A 451 2.66 25.20 -14.75
C ASP A 451 3.89 25.04 -15.66
N ARG A 452 4.09 23.81 -16.14
CA ARG A 452 5.12 23.42 -17.12
C ARG A 452 5.17 24.35 -18.33
N ALA A 453 4.02 24.80 -18.84
CA ALA A 453 3.95 25.70 -20.00
C ALA A 453 4.52 27.11 -19.74
N SER A 454 4.66 27.49 -18.47
CA SER A 454 5.19 28.79 -18.03
C SER A 454 6.55 28.70 -17.31
N SER A 455 7.02 27.49 -16.99
CA SER A 455 8.16 27.25 -16.12
C SER A 455 9.42 26.93 -16.94
N ASP A 456 10.37 27.87 -17.00
CA ASP A 456 11.70 27.61 -17.55
C ASP A 456 12.56 26.87 -16.51
N PHE A 457 12.48 25.54 -16.51
CA PHE A 457 13.37 24.68 -15.70
C PHE A 457 14.85 24.98 -15.96
N GLY A 458 15.20 25.48 -17.15
CA GLY A 458 16.54 25.92 -17.46
C GLY A 458 16.96 27.13 -16.62
N ALA A 459 16.16 28.19 -16.60
CA ALA A 459 16.42 29.37 -15.78
C ALA A 459 16.48 29.05 -14.27
N ILE A 460 15.56 28.19 -13.79
CA ILE A 460 15.56 27.67 -12.41
C ILE A 460 16.89 26.96 -12.09
N LEU A 461 17.33 26.08 -12.99
CA LEU A 461 18.57 25.32 -12.81
C LEU A 461 19.83 26.19 -12.95
N ASP A 462 19.82 27.22 -13.81
CA ASP A 462 20.91 28.20 -13.91
C ASP A 462 21.11 28.93 -12.59
N GLU A 463 20.03 29.39 -11.93
CA GLU A 463 20.12 30.01 -10.60
C GLU A 463 20.63 29.01 -9.55
N ILE A 464 20.02 27.81 -9.48
CA ILE A 464 20.42 26.73 -8.57
C ILE A 464 21.90 26.35 -8.74
N SER A 465 22.43 26.36 -9.97
CA SER A 465 23.82 26.01 -10.28
C SER A 465 24.84 26.93 -9.59
N SER A 466 24.45 28.14 -9.20
CA SER A 466 25.29 29.09 -8.47
C SER A 466 25.31 28.86 -6.95
N VAL A 467 24.22 28.28 -6.38
CA VAL A 467 24.01 28.20 -4.92
C VAL A 467 23.96 26.80 -4.33
N ALA A 468 23.58 25.75 -5.07
CA ALA A 468 23.36 24.42 -4.52
C ALA A 468 24.00 23.29 -5.36
N ARG A 469 24.23 22.14 -4.73
CA ARG A 469 24.77 20.92 -5.38
C ARG A 469 23.89 19.69 -5.16
N VAL A 470 22.98 19.73 -4.20
CA VAL A 470 21.94 18.73 -3.99
C VAL A 470 20.60 19.38 -4.31
N VAL A 471 19.79 18.78 -5.18
CA VAL A 471 18.47 19.28 -5.59
C VAL A 471 17.43 18.26 -5.15
N ILE A 472 16.62 18.61 -4.16
CA ILE A 472 15.49 17.77 -3.70
C ILE A 472 14.26 18.18 -4.50
N THR A 473 13.58 17.19 -5.10
CA THR A 473 12.44 17.42 -5.98
C THR A 473 11.20 16.60 -5.62
N CYS A 474 10.03 17.24 -5.77
CA CYS A 474 8.73 16.59 -5.75
C CYS A 474 7.89 17.19 -6.90
N THR A 475 7.71 16.41 -7.95
CA THR A 475 7.05 16.82 -9.20
C THR A 475 6.36 15.62 -9.85
N PRO A 476 5.41 15.84 -10.78
CA PRO A 476 5.02 14.83 -11.75
C PRO A 476 6.25 14.25 -12.47
N ILE A 477 6.14 12.99 -12.92
CA ILE A 477 7.22 12.34 -13.69
C ILE A 477 7.51 13.07 -15.01
N SER A 478 6.47 13.59 -15.68
CA SER A 478 6.57 14.36 -16.92
C SER A 478 7.37 15.66 -16.74
N ASP A 479 7.25 16.31 -15.59
CA ASP A 479 8.04 17.50 -15.24
C ASP A 479 9.46 17.16 -14.81
N LEU A 480 9.64 16.06 -14.07
CA LEU A 480 10.97 15.56 -13.72
C LEU A 480 11.77 15.24 -14.98
N GLN A 481 11.12 14.66 -16.01
CA GLN A 481 11.74 14.43 -17.31
C GLN A 481 12.28 15.73 -17.92
N GLU A 482 11.49 16.80 -18.01
CA GLU A 482 11.95 18.10 -18.56
C GLU A 482 13.02 18.77 -17.72
N MET A 483 12.90 18.74 -16.39
CA MET A 483 13.94 19.25 -15.50
C MET A 483 15.26 18.49 -15.71
N MET A 484 15.21 17.17 -15.90
CA MET A 484 16.41 16.37 -16.20
C MET A 484 16.97 16.64 -17.60
N ARG A 485 16.15 16.96 -18.61
CA ARG A 485 16.62 17.49 -19.92
C ARG A 485 17.37 18.82 -19.74
N ALA A 486 16.74 19.77 -19.04
CA ALA A 486 17.32 21.09 -18.79
C ALA A 486 18.63 21.00 -17.99
N ALA A 487 18.73 20.06 -17.05
CA ALA A 487 19.94 19.74 -16.29
C ALA A 487 21.03 19.13 -17.17
N LYS A 488 20.69 18.17 -18.05
CA LYS A 488 21.63 17.54 -18.99
C LYS A 488 22.26 18.57 -19.93
N ASN A 489 21.45 19.46 -20.50
CA ASN A 489 21.89 20.53 -21.39
C ASN A 489 22.82 21.56 -20.69
N ARG A 490 22.77 21.63 -19.35
CA ARG A 490 23.65 22.46 -18.50
C ARG A 490 24.85 21.70 -17.93
N GLY A 491 25.02 20.43 -18.31
CA GLY A 491 26.06 19.55 -17.78
C GLY A 491 25.91 19.25 -16.28
N MET A 492 24.70 19.39 -15.71
CA MET A 492 24.45 19.16 -14.28
C MET A 492 24.30 17.67 -13.94
N THR A 493 24.29 16.78 -14.92
CA THR A 493 24.06 15.33 -14.74
C THR A 493 25.37 14.51 -14.76
N ASP A 494 26.53 15.17 -14.75
CA ASP A 494 27.86 14.54 -14.84
C ASP A 494 28.43 14.07 -13.49
N GLY A 495 27.62 14.13 -12.43
CA GLY A 495 28.00 13.81 -11.05
C GLY A 495 28.43 15.01 -10.20
N ARG A 496 28.51 16.23 -10.77
CA ARG A 496 28.73 17.46 -9.97
C ARG A 496 27.50 17.90 -9.18
N PHE A 497 26.31 17.39 -9.51
CA PHE A 497 25.07 17.60 -8.79
C PHE A 497 24.39 16.27 -8.49
N VAL A 498 23.58 16.25 -7.44
CA VAL A 498 22.73 15.11 -7.07
C VAL A 498 21.28 15.56 -7.09
N PHE A 499 20.43 14.84 -7.83
CA PHE A 499 18.99 15.05 -7.82
C PHE A 499 18.33 13.99 -6.92
N ILE A 500 17.44 14.40 -6.01
CA ILE A 500 16.75 13.51 -5.07
C ILE A 500 15.25 13.65 -5.30
N ALA A 501 14.64 12.69 -5.97
CA ALA A 501 13.20 12.63 -6.20
C ALA A 501 12.48 11.94 -5.03
N ILE A 502 11.38 12.54 -4.56
CA ILE A 502 10.61 12.05 -3.41
C ILE A 502 9.23 11.57 -3.87
N ASP A 503 8.97 10.26 -3.70
CA ASP A 503 7.70 9.61 -4.05
C ASP A 503 7.25 8.61 -2.97
N PRO A 504 6.29 9.00 -2.11
CA PRO A 504 5.70 8.11 -1.11
C PRO A 504 4.54 7.24 -1.62
N GLU A 505 3.99 7.51 -2.80
CA GLU A 505 2.54 7.35 -3.05
C GLU A 505 2.10 6.05 -3.72
N PHE A 506 2.96 5.02 -3.74
CA PHE A 506 2.67 3.70 -4.33
C PHE A 506 2.33 3.76 -5.84
N GLU A 507 3.27 4.19 -6.67
CA GLU A 507 3.20 3.87 -8.11
C GLU A 507 4.37 3.04 -8.64
N GLY A 508 5.49 2.92 -7.92
CA GLY A 508 6.68 2.35 -8.55
C GLY A 508 7.14 3.18 -9.75
N MET A 509 6.83 4.49 -9.80
CA MET A 509 7.35 5.46 -10.77
C MET A 509 8.86 5.30 -10.99
N TYR A 510 9.57 4.93 -9.92
CA TYR A 510 11.03 4.79 -9.87
C TYR A 510 11.52 3.33 -9.84
N TYR A 511 10.65 2.34 -10.04
CA TYR A 511 11.01 0.92 -10.15
C TYR A 511 10.89 0.43 -11.60
N GLY A 512 11.97 0.58 -12.37
CA GLY A 512 12.10 -0.05 -13.68
C GLY A 512 12.33 0.91 -14.86
N THR A 513 12.41 0.33 -16.05
CA THR A 513 13.04 0.90 -17.25
C THR A 513 12.19 1.90 -18.05
N HIS A 514 11.34 2.69 -17.37
CA HIS A 514 10.34 3.54 -18.02
C HIS A 514 10.51 5.06 -17.75
N LEU A 515 11.37 5.46 -16.81
CA LEU A 515 11.59 6.86 -16.40
C LEU A 515 11.92 7.83 -17.55
N TRP A 516 12.55 7.36 -18.62
CA TRP A 516 13.08 8.16 -19.74
C TRP A 516 12.32 8.00 -21.06
N LYS A 517 11.32 7.12 -21.13
CA LYS A 517 10.63 6.80 -22.39
C LYS A 517 9.79 7.99 -22.86
N THR A 518 9.95 8.37 -24.12
CA THR A 518 9.18 9.45 -24.73
C THR A 518 8.78 9.13 -26.17
N GLY A 519 7.51 9.37 -26.49
CA GLY A 519 6.98 9.18 -27.84
C GLY A 519 6.27 7.83 -28.07
N PRO A 520 5.57 7.70 -29.21
CA PRO A 520 4.76 6.54 -29.51
C PRO A 520 5.61 5.33 -29.92
N VAL A 521 5.22 4.14 -29.46
CA VAL A 521 5.73 2.85 -29.98
C VAL A 521 5.15 2.49 -31.36
N GLY A 522 4.09 3.19 -31.77
CA GLY A 522 3.51 3.09 -33.11
C GLY A 522 2.72 4.36 -33.46
N LEU A 523 2.94 4.92 -34.66
CA LEU A 523 2.31 6.18 -35.10
C LEU A 523 1.91 6.09 -36.57
N TRP A 524 0.62 6.22 -36.86
CA TRP A 524 0.06 6.05 -38.20
C TRP A 524 -0.82 7.26 -38.59
N PRO A 525 -0.27 8.20 -39.38
CA PRO A 525 -1.08 9.18 -40.09
C PRO A 525 -1.86 8.47 -41.21
N LEU A 526 -3.17 8.33 -41.05
CA LEU A 526 -4.05 7.61 -41.98
C LEU A 526 -4.51 8.52 -43.11
N ASN A 527 -3.55 8.87 -43.96
CA ASN A 527 -3.72 9.75 -45.11
C ASN A 527 -3.10 9.14 -46.39
N ARG A 528 -3.44 9.69 -47.56
CA ARG A 528 -2.98 9.20 -48.88
C ARG A 528 -1.47 9.25 -49.08
N LYS A 529 -0.76 10.16 -48.37
CA LYS A 529 0.70 10.32 -48.42
C LYS A 529 1.41 9.17 -47.71
N ASN A 530 0.96 8.84 -46.50
CA ASN A 530 1.60 7.83 -45.64
C ASN A 530 1.04 6.42 -45.86
N ASN A 531 -0.20 6.27 -46.32
CA ASN A 531 -0.83 5.00 -46.71
C ASN A 531 -0.61 3.88 -45.67
N ALA A 532 -1.05 4.14 -44.43
CA ALA A 532 -0.95 3.25 -43.27
C ALA A 532 0.48 2.81 -42.88
N LYS A 533 1.52 3.52 -43.32
CA LYS A 533 2.88 3.31 -42.81
C LYS A 533 3.00 3.78 -41.36
N ASP A 534 3.78 3.03 -40.59
CA ASP A 534 4.23 3.43 -39.26
C ASP A 534 5.38 4.44 -39.43
N VAL A 535 5.17 5.67 -38.95
CA VAL A 535 6.18 6.74 -38.97
C VAL A 535 6.88 6.90 -37.62
N SER A 536 6.51 6.09 -36.60
CA SER A 536 7.24 6.07 -35.34
C SER A 536 8.66 5.52 -35.54
N LYS A 537 9.59 6.05 -34.75
CA LYS A 537 10.98 5.60 -34.71
C LYS A 537 11.31 5.18 -33.28
N SER A 538 12.15 4.18 -33.12
CA SER A 538 12.83 3.88 -31.86
C SER A 538 14.32 4.18 -31.96
N TYR A 539 14.89 4.59 -30.83
CA TYR A 539 16.31 4.84 -30.71
C TYR A 539 17.11 3.53 -30.87
N ARG A 540 18.24 3.59 -31.60
CA ARG A 540 19.12 2.42 -31.88
C ARG A 540 20.60 2.66 -31.60
N GLY A 541 21.01 3.85 -31.18
CA GLY A 541 22.42 4.18 -30.89
C GLY A 541 22.85 5.53 -31.46
N ARG A 542 24.07 5.96 -31.15
CA ARG A 542 24.61 7.29 -31.49
C ARG A 542 25.82 7.18 -32.42
N LYS A 543 26.02 8.17 -33.30
CA LYS A 543 27.21 8.28 -34.16
C LYS A 543 27.73 9.72 -34.20
N GLY A 544 28.73 9.99 -33.36
CA GLY A 544 29.15 11.38 -33.07
C GLY A 544 28.05 12.06 -32.26
N ASP A 545 27.61 13.24 -32.68
CA ASP A 545 26.51 13.98 -32.02
C ASP A 545 25.15 13.80 -32.69
N ARG A 546 25.00 12.79 -33.57
CA ARG A 546 23.72 12.43 -34.18
C ARG A 546 23.20 11.11 -33.63
N CYS A 547 21.94 11.11 -33.23
CA CYS A 547 21.23 9.90 -32.85
C CYS A 547 20.71 9.13 -34.07
N ILE A 548 20.77 7.81 -33.97
CA ILE A 548 20.30 6.87 -34.97
C ILE A 548 18.91 6.42 -34.54
N TRP A 549 17.92 7.12 -35.05
CA TRP A 549 16.53 6.70 -35.00
C TRP A 549 16.26 5.72 -36.15
N VAL A 550 15.62 4.59 -35.84
CA VAL A 550 15.20 3.61 -36.84
C VAL A 550 13.70 3.47 -36.75
N GLY A 551 13.02 3.53 -37.90
CA GLY A 551 11.57 3.31 -37.97
C GLY A 551 11.17 1.99 -37.30
N ASN A 552 10.02 1.97 -36.64
CA ASN A 552 9.49 0.76 -36.04
C ASN A 552 8.85 -0.18 -37.09
N TRP A 553 8.48 0.38 -38.25
CA TRP A 553 8.06 -0.33 -39.46
C TRP A 553 6.85 -1.27 -39.29
N ASN A 554 6.01 -1.05 -38.27
CA ASN A 554 4.77 -1.81 -38.07
C ASN A 554 3.68 -1.32 -39.03
N ASN A 555 3.91 -1.43 -40.34
CA ASN A 555 3.02 -0.89 -41.36
C ASN A 555 1.66 -1.62 -41.36
N GLY A 556 0.58 -0.85 -41.36
CA GLY A 556 -0.78 -1.36 -41.51
C GLY A 556 -1.09 -1.77 -42.95
N THR A 557 -1.89 -2.82 -43.10
CA THR A 557 -2.47 -3.24 -44.38
C THR A 557 -3.96 -2.87 -44.41
N MET A 558 -4.35 -2.09 -45.41
CA MET A 558 -5.73 -1.65 -45.62
C MET A 558 -6.55 -2.70 -46.40
N ALA A 559 -7.77 -2.96 -45.98
CA ALA A 559 -8.72 -3.85 -46.67
C ALA A 559 -10.08 -3.16 -46.82
N ASN A 560 -10.58 -3.03 -48.06
CA ASN A 560 -11.88 -2.44 -48.40
C ASN A 560 -12.15 -1.07 -47.74
N THR A 561 -11.18 -0.16 -47.84
CA THR A 561 -11.26 1.23 -47.38
C THR A 561 -10.89 2.19 -48.50
N GLU A 562 -11.41 3.42 -48.47
CA GLU A 562 -11.13 4.46 -49.46
C GLU A 562 -10.54 5.72 -48.80
N TYR A 563 -10.02 6.66 -49.60
CA TYR A 563 -9.54 7.95 -49.09
C TYR A 563 -10.56 9.06 -49.36
N ALA A 564 -10.93 9.80 -48.33
CA ALA A 564 -11.76 11.00 -48.40
C ALA A 564 -11.01 12.25 -47.91
N GLU A 565 -11.64 13.41 -48.02
CA GLU A 565 -11.15 14.63 -47.37
C GLU A 565 -11.27 14.50 -45.83
N GLY A 566 -10.33 15.13 -45.13
CA GLY A 566 -10.25 15.16 -43.66
C GLY A 566 -9.97 16.58 -43.13
N PRO A 567 -9.52 16.73 -41.87
CA PRO A 567 -9.26 18.05 -41.30
C PRO A 567 -8.17 18.78 -42.06
N ASP A 568 -8.28 20.10 -42.15
CA ASP A 568 -7.20 20.99 -42.63
C ASP A 568 -6.66 20.64 -44.03
N GLY A 569 -7.51 20.02 -44.87
CA GLY A 569 -7.16 19.55 -46.23
C GLY A 569 -6.37 18.24 -46.27
N VAL A 570 -6.02 17.64 -45.12
CA VAL A 570 -5.34 16.34 -45.05
C VAL A 570 -6.36 15.23 -45.27
N SER A 571 -6.13 14.37 -46.28
CA SER A 571 -7.02 13.24 -46.56
C SER A 571 -7.11 12.25 -45.39
N SER A 572 -8.28 11.63 -45.21
CA SER A 572 -8.55 10.59 -44.20
C SER A 572 -8.90 9.25 -44.84
N VAL A 573 -8.86 8.16 -44.08
CA VAL A 573 -9.36 6.83 -44.50
C VAL A 573 -10.83 6.68 -44.12
N VAL A 574 -11.65 6.18 -45.05
CA VAL A 574 -13.07 5.81 -44.85
C VAL A 574 -13.21 4.33 -44.53
N PHE A 575 -13.96 4.03 -43.47
CA PHE A 575 -14.40 2.70 -43.06
C PHE A 575 -15.93 2.58 -43.23
N THR A 576 -16.39 1.51 -43.87
CA THR A 576 -17.77 1.41 -44.37
C THR A 576 -18.80 0.89 -43.37
N GLY A 577 -18.38 0.43 -42.19
CA GLY A 577 -19.21 -0.33 -41.24
C GLY A 577 -19.25 -1.83 -41.50
N SER A 578 -18.56 -2.33 -42.53
CA SER A 578 -18.45 -3.75 -42.85
C SER A 578 -17.28 -4.41 -42.09
N PRO A 579 -17.40 -5.66 -41.60
CA PRO A 579 -16.28 -6.36 -40.95
C PRO A 579 -15.08 -6.63 -41.87
N VAL A 580 -15.27 -6.59 -43.20
CA VAL A 580 -14.14 -6.68 -44.16
C VAL A 580 -13.51 -5.32 -44.51
N SER A 581 -14.05 -4.21 -43.98
CA SER A 581 -13.56 -2.85 -44.15
C SER A 581 -12.75 -2.48 -42.91
N LYS A 582 -11.43 -2.72 -42.96
CA LYS A 582 -10.55 -2.58 -41.79
C LYS A 582 -9.08 -2.40 -42.19
N MET A 583 -8.27 -1.97 -41.24
CA MET A 583 -6.81 -2.02 -41.31
C MET A 583 -6.29 -3.06 -40.31
N VAL A 584 -5.26 -3.81 -40.70
CA VAL A 584 -4.56 -4.76 -39.80
C VAL A 584 -3.08 -4.37 -39.73
N ILE A 585 -2.57 -4.18 -38.52
CA ILE A 585 -1.18 -3.86 -38.20
C ILE A 585 -0.58 -5.11 -37.50
N PRO A 586 0.48 -5.72 -38.07
CA PRO A 586 1.07 -6.92 -37.48
C PRO A 586 1.89 -6.60 -36.22
N ASN A 587 1.78 -7.42 -35.17
CA ASN A 587 2.53 -7.29 -33.92
C ASN A 587 3.75 -8.24 -33.87
N ASN A 588 4.48 -8.32 -34.99
CA ASN A 588 5.56 -9.29 -35.19
C ASN A 588 6.87 -8.96 -34.44
N GLY A 589 6.94 -7.82 -33.76
CA GLY A 589 8.18 -7.25 -33.20
C GLY A 589 8.22 -7.09 -31.68
N SER A 590 7.20 -7.54 -30.94
CA SER A 590 6.98 -7.33 -29.49
C SER A 590 6.83 -5.88 -29.00
N ILE A 591 7.24 -4.87 -29.79
CA ILE A 591 7.20 -3.46 -29.37
C ILE A 591 5.78 -2.91 -29.16
N LEU A 592 4.78 -3.52 -29.81
CA LEU A 592 3.36 -3.20 -29.63
C LEU A 592 2.67 -4.09 -28.56
N ASP A 593 3.35 -5.12 -28.03
CA ASP A 593 2.93 -5.86 -26.83
C ASP A 593 3.32 -5.09 -25.56
N VAL A 594 2.68 -3.94 -25.39
CA VAL A 594 2.97 -2.95 -24.35
C VAL A 594 2.71 -3.46 -22.92
N ARG A 595 1.88 -4.49 -22.77
CA ARG A 595 1.65 -5.36 -21.60
C ARG A 595 1.19 -4.68 -20.29
N GLN A 596 2.00 -3.79 -19.75
CA GLN A 596 1.82 -3.24 -18.41
C GLN A 596 1.01 -1.95 -18.45
N SER A 597 1.54 -0.86 -19.00
CA SER A 597 0.78 0.40 -19.14
C SER A 597 0.71 0.79 -20.62
N LEU A 598 -0.36 1.48 -21.01
CA LEU A 598 -0.56 1.90 -22.40
C LEU A 598 -1.43 3.14 -22.54
N THR A 599 -1.27 3.83 -23.67
CA THR A 599 -2.22 4.84 -24.17
C THR A 599 -2.40 4.64 -25.67
N VAL A 600 -3.65 4.69 -26.14
CA VAL A 600 -4.01 4.65 -27.57
C VAL A 600 -4.82 5.91 -27.88
N LEU A 601 -4.37 6.69 -28.87
CA LEU A 601 -5.00 7.97 -29.27
C LEU A 601 -5.40 7.90 -30.75
N VAL A 602 -6.58 8.40 -31.09
CA VAL A 602 -7.18 8.26 -32.42
C VAL A 602 -7.96 9.53 -32.80
N LYS A 603 -7.77 10.06 -34.02
CA LYS A 603 -8.58 11.19 -34.55
C LYS A 603 -9.61 10.63 -35.54
N ILE A 604 -10.89 10.61 -35.14
CA ILE A 604 -11.99 9.95 -35.85
C ILE A 604 -13.10 10.92 -36.28
N ASN A 605 -13.88 10.53 -37.29
CA ASN A 605 -15.17 11.13 -37.64
C ASN A 605 -16.18 9.98 -37.78
N GLY A 606 -16.95 9.72 -36.71
CA GLY A 606 -17.85 8.57 -36.62
C GLY A 606 -19.27 8.92 -37.07
N SER A 607 -19.93 8.03 -37.81
CA SER A 607 -21.30 8.25 -38.28
C SER A 607 -22.32 8.28 -37.12
N ALA A 608 -23.38 9.08 -37.24
CA ALA A 608 -24.49 9.13 -36.26
C ALA A 608 -25.20 7.79 -35.99
N ASN A 609 -25.09 6.82 -36.91
CA ASN A 609 -25.59 5.45 -36.72
C ASN A 609 -24.43 4.42 -36.63
N GLY A 610 -23.24 4.86 -36.21
CA GLY A 610 -22.03 4.04 -36.14
C GLY A 610 -21.96 3.20 -34.86
N ASN A 611 -21.68 1.91 -35.02
CA ASN A 611 -21.36 1.01 -33.91
C ASN A 611 -20.30 0.02 -34.43
N GLY A 612 -19.09 0.05 -33.87
CA GLY A 612 -17.96 -0.67 -34.45
C GLY A 612 -16.63 -0.41 -33.77
N THR A 613 -15.69 -1.32 -33.98
CA THR A 613 -14.37 -1.35 -33.32
C THR A 613 -13.45 -0.33 -33.98
N ILE A 614 -13.05 0.69 -33.22
CA ILE A 614 -12.12 1.72 -33.66
C ILE A 614 -10.70 1.13 -33.66
N PHE A 615 -10.34 0.42 -32.59
CA PHE A 615 -9.03 -0.21 -32.38
C PHE A 615 -9.21 -1.48 -31.53
N SER A 616 -8.51 -2.57 -31.82
CA SER A 616 -8.43 -3.74 -30.93
C SER A 616 -7.17 -4.55 -31.15
N TYR A 617 -6.74 -5.29 -30.12
CA TYR A 617 -5.74 -6.35 -30.23
C TYR A 617 -6.44 -7.68 -30.54
N ASP A 618 -6.21 -8.25 -31.71
CA ASP A 618 -6.65 -9.60 -32.16
C ASP A 618 -8.17 -9.84 -32.05
N GLY A 619 -8.98 -8.77 -31.95
CA GLY A 619 -10.41 -8.82 -31.60
C GLY A 619 -10.72 -9.39 -30.19
N SER A 620 -9.82 -10.18 -29.61
CA SER A 620 -9.96 -10.88 -28.34
C SER A 620 -9.33 -10.14 -27.15
N GLY A 621 -8.34 -9.29 -27.40
CA GLY A 621 -7.60 -8.52 -26.39
C GLY A 621 -8.30 -7.22 -25.99
N MET A 622 -7.51 -6.20 -25.68
CA MET A 622 -8.01 -4.86 -25.39
C MET A 622 -8.65 -4.23 -26.66
N GLU A 623 -9.75 -3.50 -26.49
CA GLU A 623 -10.56 -2.94 -27.58
C GLU A 623 -11.10 -1.54 -27.22
N LEU A 624 -11.09 -0.61 -28.18
CA LEU A 624 -11.78 0.69 -28.18
C LEU A 624 -12.87 0.68 -29.26
N ARG A 625 -14.11 1.00 -28.90
CA ARG A 625 -15.30 0.83 -29.75
C ARG A 625 -16.27 2.01 -29.64
N GLN A 626 -16.79 2.46 -30.79
CA GLN A 626 -17.96 3.35 -30.87
C GLN A 626 -19.23 2.55 -30.56
N GLN A 627 -20.09 3.05 -29.67
CA GLN A 627 -21.41 2.50 -29.38
C GLN A 627 -22.50 3.51 -29.76
N ASP A 628 -23.60 3.03 -30.33
CA ASP A 628 -24.86 3.78 -30.55
C ASP A 628 -24.68 5.20 -31.12
N GLY A 629 -23.77 5.35 -32.08
CA GLY A 629 -23.46 6.61 -32.77
C GLY A 629 -22.63 7.61 -31.97
N LYS A 630 -22.88 7.73 -30.66
CA LYS A 630 -22.28 8.78 -29.81
C LYS A 630 -21.48 8.28 -28.61
N GLY A 631 -21.69 7.04 -28.20
CA GLY A 631 -20.99 6.43 -27.07
C GLY A 631 -19.57 6.00 -27.44
N LEU A 632 -18.69 6.01 -26.45
CA LEU A 632 -17.34 5.48 -26.52
C LEU A 632 -17.14 4.43 -25.42
N SER A 633 -16.45 3.33 -25.74
CA SER A 633 -16.18 2.26 -24.78
C SER A 633 -14.83 1.61 -25.00
N ALA A 634 -14.17 1.22 -23.91
CA ALA A 634 -12.94 0.45 -23.92
C ALA A 634 -13.07 -0.83 -23.08
N ARG A 635 -12.82 -1.99 -23.68
CA ARG A 635 -12.82 -3.30 -23.04
C ARG A 635 -11.39 -3.73 -22.73
N PHE A 636 -11.18 -4.27 -21.54
CA PHE A 636 -9.87 -4.75 -21.09
C PHE A 636 -9.89 -6.25 -20.78
N VAL A 637 -8.80 -6.92 -21.12
CA VAL A 637 -8.64 -8.37 -21.02
C VAL A 637 -7.24 -8.66 -20.49
N ARG A 638 -7.16 -9.49 -19.46
CA ARG A 638 -5.90 -9.97 -18.88
C ARG A 638 -5.18 -10.89 -19.86
N ARG A 639 -3.85 -10.95 -19.79
CA ARG A 639 -2.96 -11.64 -20.75
C ARG A 639 -3.34 -13.11 -21.01
N ASP A 640 -3.91 -13.80 -20.02
CA ASP A 640 -4.42 -15.17 -20.08
C ASP A 640 -5.76 -15.33 -20.83
N GLY A 641 -6.42 -14.23 -21.19
CA GLY A 641 -7.71 -14.21 -21.87
C GLY A 641 -8.90 -13.92 -20.95
N HIS A 642 -8.70 -13.70 -19.65
CA HIS A 642 -9.80 -13.36 -18.75
C HIS A 642 -10.29 -11.92 -19.00
N PHE A 643 -11.58 -11.76 -19.32
CA PHE A 643 -12.21 -10.44 -19.40
C PHE A 643 -12.23 -9.78 -18.01
N LEU A 644 -11.96 -8.48 -17.95
CA LEU A 644 -11.90 -7.72 -16.70
C LEU A 644 -13.16 -6.86 -16.54
N LYS A 645 -13.10 -5.64 -17.06
CA LYS A 645 -14.19 -4.67 -17.09
C LYS A 645 -14.17 -3.91 -18.42
N GLN A 646 -15.25 -3.18 -18.66
CA GLN A 646 -15.36 -2.22 -19.76
C GLN A 646 -15.57 -0.82 -19.18
N VAL A 647 -14.72 0.14 -19.56
CA VAL A 647 -14.97 1.57 -19.37
C VAL A 647 -15.94 1.99 -20.48
N LYS A 648 -17.02 2.72 -20.17
CA LYS A 648 -17.94 3.22 -21.20
C LYS A 648 -18.55 4.56 -20.81
N LYS A 649 -18.89 5.36 -21.82
CA LYS A 649 -19.55 6.64 -21.65
C LYS A 649 -20.38 6.97 -22.89
N ASP A 650 -21.65 7.28 -22.67
CA ASP A 650 -22.59 7.70 -23.70
C ASP A 650 -22.45 9.20 -24.00
N ASP A 651 -22.92 9.66 -25.16
CA ASP A 651 -22.88 11.07 -25.60
C ASP A 651 -21.49 11.75 -25.51
N VAL A 652 -20.41 11.00 -25.82
CA VAL A 652 -19.02 11.52 -25.89
C VAL A 652 -18.70 12.12 -27.25
N LEU A 653 -19.13 11.46 -28.33
CA LEU A 653 -18.76 11.80 -29.68
C LEU A 653 -19.78 12.75 -30.30
N THR A 654 -19.31 13.80 -30.97
CA THR A 654 -20.13 14.57 -31.91
C THR A 654 -20.11 13.85 -33.26
N PRO A 655 -21.22 13.24 -33.72
CA PRO A 655 -21.19 12.44 -34.94
C PRO A 655 -21.02 13.28 -36.19
N ASP A 656 -20.44 12.66 -37.21
CA ASP A 656 -20.13 13.26 -38.51
C ASP A 656 -19.18 14.49 -38.44
N GLU A 657 -18.65 14.81 -37.24
CA GLU A 657 -17.57 15.77 -36.95
C GLU A 657 -16.27 15.08 -36.51
N TRP A 658 -15.15 15.82 -36.49
CA TRP A 658 -13.86 15.29 -36.06
C TRP A 658 -13.71 15.34 -34.54
N ASN A 659 -13.41 14.18 -33.95
CA ASN A 659 -13.20 13.99 -32.52
C ASN A 659 -11.78 13.44 -32.31
N TYR A 660 -10.97 14.05 -31.44
CA TYR A 660 -9.74 13.43 -30.96
C TYR A 660 -10.08 12.63 -29.70
N ILE A 661 -9.86 11.32 -29.71
CA ILE A 661 -10.26 10.42 -28.63
C ILE A 661 -9.10 9.54 -28.20
N GLY A 662 -9.22 8.95 -27.02
CA GLY A 662 -8.22 8.05 -26.51
C GLY A 662 -8.69 7.10 -25.44
N VAL A 663 -7.77 6.22 -25.06
CA VAL A 663 -7.90 5.28 -23.96
C VAL A 663 -6.53 5.04 -23.35
N SER A 664 -6.43 5.02 -22.02
CA SER A 664 -5.21 4.62 -21.33
C SER A 664 -5.48 3.58 -20.25
N TYR A 665 -4.45 2.83 -19.88
CA TYR A 665 -4.42 1.97 -18.70
C TYR A 665 -3.05 2.06 -18.04
N ASP A 666 -3.04 2.16 -16.71
CA ASP A 666 -1.83 2.15 -15.91
C ASP A 666 -1.74 0.93 -15.00
N TYR A 667 -0.75 0.07 -15.24
CA TYR A 667 -0.42 -1.08 -14.39
C TYR A 667 -0.26 -0.71 -12.92
N ARG A 668 0.29 0.47 -12.66
CA ARG A 668 0.76 0.89 -11.33
C ARG A 668 -0.41 1.15 -10.38
N THR A 669 -1.52 1.63 -10.94
CA THR A 669 -2.75 1.99 -10.23
C THR A 669 -3.93 1.05 -10.52
N GLY A 670 -3.85 0.27 -11.60
CA GLY A 670 -4.96 -0.57 -12.08
C GLY A 670 -6.09 0.22 -12.74
N ILE A 671 -5.88 1.49 -13.06
CA ILE A 671 -6.90 2.41 -13.60
C ILE A 671 -6.87 2.38 -15.13
N ALA A 672 -8.05 2.24 -15.74
CA ALA A 672 -8.27 2.53 -17.15
C ALA A 672 -9.08 3.82 -17.33
N LYS A 673 -8.83 4.59 -18.40
CA LYS A 673 -9.50 5.87 -18.72
C LYS A 673 -9.89 5.96 -20.18
N LEU A 674 -10.94 6.72 -20.48
CA LEU A 674 -11.35 7.19 -21.81
C LEU A 674 -11.12 8.70 -21.92
N TRP A 675 -10.75 9.16 -23.10
CA TRP A 675 -10.36 10.54 -23.38
C TRP A 675 -11.09 11.12 -24.60
N HIS A 676 -11.36 12.43 -24.56
CA HIS A 676 -11.86 13.23 -25.69
C HIS A 676 -11.25 14.64 -25.64
N ASP A 677 -10.68 15.11 -26.75
CA ASP A 677 -9.99 16.40 -26.92
C ASP A 677 -9.09 16.79 -25.73
N GLY A 678 -8.19 15.88 -25.35
CA GLY A 678 -7.23 16.05 -24.26
C GLY A 678 -7.77 15.75 -22.86
N LYS A 679 -9.09 15.60 -22.69
CA LYS A 679 -9.76 15.51 -21.37
C LYS A 679 -10.29 14.12 -21.07
N GLU A 680 -10.21 13.74 -19.80
CA GLU A 680 -10.79 12.49 -19.29
C GLU A 680 -12.33 12.56 -19.31
N VAL A 681 -12.99 11.61 -19.97
CA VAL A 681 -14.46 11.54 -20.08
C VAL A 681 -15.10 10.40 -19.26
N ALA A 682 -14.31 9.37 -18.95
CA ALA A 682 -14.67 8.28 -18.04
C ALA A 682 -13.43 7.49 -17.61
N GLY A 683 -13.54 6.68 -16.56
CA GLY A 683 -12.47 5.83 -16.07
C GLY A 683 -12.99 4.80 -15.06
N GLU A 684 -12.23 3.74 -14.83
CA GLU A 684 -12.63 2.58 -14.04
C GLU A 684 -11.40 1.92 -13.41
N SER A 685 -11.53 1.32 -12.22
CA SER A 685 -10.50 0.39 -11.72
C SER A 685 -10.75 -1.01 -12.27
N ILE A 686 -9.78 -1.53 -13.04
CA ILE A 686 -9.81 -2.85 -13.67
C ILE A 686 -8.84 -3.86 -13.02
N GLY A 687 -8.10 -3.41 -11.99
CA GLY A 687 -7.09 -4.19 -11.26
C GLY A 687 -5.69 -4.11 -11.86
N ILE A 688 -4.67 -4.44 -11.07
CA ILE A 688 -3.27 -4.50 -11.50
C ILE A 688 -3.04 -5.82 -12.23
N VAL A 689 -2.99 -5.76 -13.55
CA VAL A 689 -2.91 -6.93 -14.44
C VAL A 689 -2.00 -6.67 -15.64
N ASP A 690 -1.36 -7.73 -16.14
CA ASP A 690 -0.80 -7.73 -17.49
C ASP A 690 -1.94 -7.82 -18.50
N LEU A 691 -1.98 -6.90 -19.47
CA LEU A 691 -2.99 -6.89 -20.51
C LEU A 691 -2.66 -7.85 -21.67
N ARG A 692 -3.73 -8.26 -22.36
CA ARG A 692 -3.69 -9.05 -23.59
C ARG A 692 -3.39 -8.16 -24.80
N THR A 693 -2.12 -7.78 -24.94
CA THR A 693 -1.59 -6.91 -26.01
C THR A 693 -0.70 -7.65 -27.01
N GLN A 694 -0.56 -8.97 -26.91
CA GLN A 694 0.35 -9.78 -27.75
C GLN A 694 -0.15 -10.07 -29.18
N GLY A 695 -1.38 -9.65 -29.51
CA GLY A 695 -2.01 -9.92 -30.81
C GLY A 695 -1.77 -8.82 -31.85
N ASP A 696 -2.13 -9.09 -33.10
CA ASP A 696 -2.15 -8.08 -34.18
C ASP A 696 -3.19 -6.99 -33.89
N ILE A 697 -2.91 -5.74 -34.27
CA ILE A 697 -3.83 -4.63 -34.06
C ILE A 697 -4.80 -4.54 -35.25
N THR A 698 -6.10 -4.57 -34.97
CA THR A 698 -7.18 -4.35 -35.94
C THR A 698 -7.79 -2.97 -35.72
N VAL A 699 -8.01 -2.22 -36.80
CA VAL A 699 -8.50 -0.83 -36.76
C VAL A 699 -9.68 -0.67 -37.71
N GLY A 700 -10.76 -0.08 -37.21
CA GLY A 700 -11.96 0.25 -37.97
C GLY A 700 -12.87 -0.94 -38.34
N GLU A 701 -12.69 -2.13 -37.77
CA GLU A 701 -13.56 -3.29 -38.05
C GLU A 701 -15.01 -3.02 -37.60
N GLN A 702 -15.96 -3.14 -38.53
CA GLN A 702 -17.36 -2.72 -38.35
C GLN A 702 -17.56 -1.21 -38.04
N PHE A 703 -16.50 -0.41 -37.91
CA PHE A 703 -16.61 1.03 -37.69
C PHE A 703 -17.11 1.71 -38.96
N LYS A 704 -18.08 2.60 -38.82
CA LYS A 704 -18.63 3.40 -39.92
C LYS A 704 -18.27 4.86 -39.71
N GLY A 705 -17.31 5.35 -40.49
CA GLY A 705 -16.77 6.68 -40.30
C GLY A 705 -15.44 6.87 -41.03
N ARG A 706 -14.64 7.82 -40.56
CA ARG A 706 -13.29 8.11 -41.05
C ARG A 706 -12.28 8.16 -39.92
N ILE A 707 -11.03 7.85 -40.20
CA ILE A 707 -9.91 7.98 -39.27
C ILE A 707 -8.75 8.66 -40.00
N THR A 708 -8.06 9.59 -39.34
CA THR A 708 -6.91 10.32 -39.92
C THR A 708 -5.60 10.16 -39.12
N CYS A 709 -5.69 9.69 -37.87
CA CYS A 709 -4.52 9.47 -37.00
C CYS A 709 -4.78 8.32 -36.03
N LEU A 710 -3.75 7.48 -35.81
CA LEU A 710 -3.68 6.48 -34.74
C LEU A 710 -2.29 6.54 -34.10
N GLN A 711 -2.25 6.46 -32.77
CA GLN A 711 -1.02 6.52 -31.96
C GLN A 711 -1.11 5.47 -30.84
N VAL A 712 -0.01 4.80 -30.53
CA VAL A 712 0.09 3.82 -29.43
C VAL A 712 1.35 4.11 -28.61
N TYR A 713 1.21 4.14 -27.29
CA TYR A 713 2.25 4.39 -26.30
C TYR A 713 2.32 3.25 -25.27
N ASN A 714 3.50 2.97 -24.72
CA ASN A 714 3.73 1.91 -23.71
C ASN A 714 3.76 2.46 -22.26
N TYR A 715 3.04 3.55 -22.03
CA TYR A 715 2.82 4.20 -20.75
C TYR A 715 1.42 4.83 -20.72
N ALA A 716 0.88 5.03 -19.52
CA ALA A 716 -0.35 5.79 -19.33
C ALA A 716 0.00 7.29 -19.38
N MET A 717 -0.71 8.04 -20.22
CA MET A 717 -0.51 9.48 -20.37
C MET A 717 -1.44 10.29 -19.46
N ASP A 718 -0.96 11.48 -19.08
CA ASP A 718 -1.77 12.57 -18.51
C ASP A 718 -2.43 13.43 -19.61
N ASP A 719 -3.29 14.37 -19.21
CA ASP A 719 -4.02 15.28 -20.10
C ASP A 719 -3.08 16.18 -20.91
N SER A 720 -2.03 16.72 -20.28
CA SER A 720 -1.02 17.57 -20.92
C SER A 720 -0.26 16.82 -22.03
N GLN A 721 0.08 15.55 -21.79
CA GLN A 721 0.75 14.67 -22.74
C GLN A 721 -0.16 14.29 -23.92
N ILE A 722 -1.45 14.07 -23.67
CA ILE A 722 -2.43 13.76 -24.72
C ILE A 722 -2.69 14.98 -25.61
N GLU A 723 -2.88 16.17 -25.05
CA GLU A 723 -3.07 17.39 -25.86
C GLU A 723 -1.80 17.74 -26.64
N ALA A 724 -0.60 17.55 -26.08
CA ALA A 724 0.66 17.72 -26.82
C ALA A 724 0.82 16.72 -27.99
N ALA A 725 0.24 15.51 -27.86
CA ALA A 725 0.27 14.46 -28.87
C ALA A 725 -0.77 14.64 -30.01
N LYS A 726 -1.74 15.53 -29.86
CA LYS A 726 -2.84 15.79 -30.81
C LYS A 726 -2.40 15.96 -32.26
N ASP A 727 -1.34 16.74 -32.46
CA ASP A 727 -0.84 17.10 -33.79
C ASP A 727 0.27 16.15 -34.29
N ALA A 728 0.56 15.05 -33.60
CA ALA A 728 1.69 14.16 -33.95
C ALA A 728 1.55 13.47 -35.32
N CYS A 729 0.34 13.41 -35.88
CA CYS A 729 0.09 12.91 -37.24
C CYS A 729 0.07 14.01 -38.32
N GLU A 730 0.27 15.29 -37.95
CA GLU A 730 0.32 16.38 -38.92
C GLU A 730 1.73 16.54 -39.49
N ASP A 731 1.81 16.96 -40.76
CA ASP A 731 3.05 17.15 -41.54
C ASP A 731 3.98 18.28 -41.00
N ARG A 732 3.82 18.72 -39.74
CA ARG A 732 4.45 19.91 -39.14
C ARG A 732 5.46 19.64 -38.01
N LYS A 733 5.67 18.39 -37.58
CA LYS A 733 6.55 18.05 -36.42
C LYS A 733 7.63 16.98 -36.70
N ASP A 734 8.27 17.02 -37.88
CA ASP A 734 9.49 16.20 -38.11
C ASP A 734 10.64 16.56 -37.14
N GLU A 735 10.65 17.78 -36.58
CA GLU A 735 11.67 18.26 -35.64
C GLU A 735 11.69 17.50 -34.30
N PHE A 736 10.59 16.87 -33.88
CA PHE A 736 10.49 16.15 -32.60
C PHE A 736 11.02 14.70 -32.66
N LEU A 737 11.44 14.24 -33.84
CA LEU A 737 11.80 12.83 -34.13
C LEU A 737 13.28 12.62 -34.50
N ASP A 738 14.13 13.65 -34.34
CA ASP A 738 15.56 13.60 -34.66
C ASP A 738 16.48 13.97 -33.47
N SER A 739 15.93 14.43 -32.34
CA SER A 739 16.68 14.76 -31.11
C SER A 739 17.25 13.51 -30.43
N CYS A 740 18.31 13.66 -29.62
CA CYS A 740 18.88 12.55 -28.84
C CYS A 740 18.12 12.26 -27.52
N ASP A 741 16.87 12.71 -27.45
CA ASP A 741 16.16 13.00 -26.23
C ASP A 741 15.95 11.79 -25.31
N GLU A 742 15.75 10.58 -25.83
CA GLU A 742 15.48 9.41 -25.00
C GLU A 742 16.76 8.88 -24.30
N GLU A 743 17.91 8.87 -24.98
CA GLU A 743 19.18 8.46 -24.38
C GLU A 743 19.76 9.54 -23.48
N GLU A 744 19.70 10.80 -23.89
CA GLU A 744 20.19 11.92 -23.08
C GLU A 744 19.40 12.06 -21.78
N LEU A 745 18.10 11.77 -21.81
CA LEU A 745 17.25 11.70 -20.64
C LEU A 745 17.53 10.44 -19.79
N LEU A 746 17.70 9.26 -20.39
CA LEU A 746 18.16 8.06 -19.68
C LEU A 746 19.49 8.30 -18.94
N GLU A 747 20.44 8.96 -19.59
CA GLU A 747 21.73 9.31 -18.99
C GLU A 747 21.55 10.35 -17.87
N ALA A 748 20.68 11.34 -18.06
CA ALA A 748 20.32 12.31 -17.03
C ALA A 748 19.73 11.65 -15.78
N PHE A 749 18.79 10.70 -15.95
CA PHE A 749 18.16 9.97 -14.86
C PHE A 749 19.14 9.10 -14.05
N ARG A 750 20.35 8.78 -14.56
CA ARG A 750 21.39 8.13 -13.75
C ARG A 750 21.94 9.00 -12.62
N SER A 751 21.72 10.32 -12.67
CA SER A 751 22.06 11.24 -11.57
C SER A 751 20.94 11.45 -10.54
N VAL A 752 19.81 10.75 -10.68
CA VAL A 752 18.64 10.84 -9.79
C VAL A 752 18.64 9.71 -8.77
N LEU A 753 18.57 10.07 -7.50
CA LEU A 753 18.26 9.18 -6.38
C LEU A 753 16.75 9.27 -6.10
N ALA A 754 16.06 8.12 -5.98
CA ALA A 754 14.66 8.08 -5.61
C ALA A 754 14.49 7.62 -4.16
N ILE A 755 13.80 8.41 -3.33
CA ILE A 755 13.46 8.03 -1.96
C ILE A 755 12.04 7.43 -1.96
N THR A 756 11.95 6.15 -1.61
CA THR A 756 10.70 5.37 -1.54
C THR A 756 10.77 4.31 -0.41
N LEU A 757 9.72 3.50 -0.26
CA LEU A 757 9.60 2.50 0.83
C LEU A 757 10.34 1.18 0.49
N ARG A 758 11.36 0.82 1.27
CA ARG A 758 12.24 -0.35 1.01
C ARG A 758 11.63 -1.71 1.38
N LYS A 759 11.99 -2.74 0.61
CA LYS A 759 11.71 -4.17 0.85
C LYS A 759 13.02 -5.01 0.93
N PRO A 760 13.07 -6.14 1.67
CA PRO A 760 14.18 -7.09 1.62
C PRO A 760 14.42 -7.70 0.24
N ALA A 761 15.67 -8.09 -0.06
CA ALA A 761 16.12 -8.39 -1.43
C ALA A 761 16.71 -9.81 -1.65
N THR A 762 16.57 -10.74 -0.71
CA THR A 762 17.01 -12.14 -0.89
C THR A 762 16.04 -12.91 -1.80
N GLU A 763 16.53 -13.90 -2.55
CA GLU A 763 15.67 -14.68 -3.46
C GLU A 763 14.61 -15.47 -2.68
N GLU A 764 15.00 -16.04 -1.53
CA GLU A 764 14.10 -16.68 -0.56
C GLU A 764 12.95 -15.74 -0.12
N PHE A 765 13.23 -14.45 0.05
CA PHE A 765 12.22 -13.45 0.42
C PHE A 765 11.35 -13.02 -0.78
N LYS A 766 11.92 -12.94 -1.99
CA LYS A 766 11.14 -12.66 -3.21
C LYS A 766 10.16 -13.79 -3.52
N ASP A 767 10.63 -15.04 -3.43
CA ASP A 767 9.77 -16.23 -3.59
C ASP A 767 8.69 -16.31 -2.51
N PHE A 768 9.02 -15.94 -1.26
CA PHE A 768 8.06 -15.78 -0.18
C PHE A 768 6.99 -14.72 -0.48
N VAL A 769 7.40 -13.49 -0.85
CA VAL A 769 6.47 -12.40 -1.19
C VAL A 769 5.59 -12.79 -2.36
N LYS A 770 6.18 -13.35 -3.42
CA LYS A 770 5.44 -13.81 -4.60
C LYS A 770 4.41 -14.89 -4.26
N LYS A 771 4.77 -15.91 -3.46
CA LYS A 771 3.84 -16.96 -3.04
C LYS A 771 2.74 -16.45 -2.09
N LEU A 772 3.03 -15.43 -1.27
CA LEU A 772 2.00 -14.75 -0.49
C LEU A 772 1.04 -13.95 -1.38
N GLU A 773 1.57 -13.21 -2.37
CA GLU A 773 0.80 -12.42 -3.33
C GLU A 773 -0.07 -13.34 -4.23
N ASP A 774 0.46 -14.49 -4.68
CA ASP A 774 -0.29 -15.55 -5.39
C ASP A 774 -1.44 -16.13 -4.55
N ARG A 775 -1.34 -16.08 -3.20
CA ARG A 775 -2.39 -16.48 -2.24
C ARG A 775 -3.21 -15.29 -1.69
N GLY A 776 -3.05 -14.08 -2.24
CA GLY A 776 -3.83 -12.90 -1.86
C GLY A 776 -3.42 -12.20 -0.56
N VAL A 777 -2.26 -12.52 0.01
CA VAL A 777 -1.73 -11.90 1.24
C VAL A 777 -0.64 -10.89 0.90
N LYS A 778 -0.82 -9.63 1.30
CA LYS A 778 0.26 -8.63 1.24
C LYS A 778 1.22 -8.80 2.41
N GLU A 779 2.52 -8.86 2.11
CA GLU A 779 3.59 -8.97 3.12
C GLU A 779 3.55 -7.83 4.16
N ASN A 780 3.82 -8.16 5.42
CA ASN A 780 4.15 -7.22 6.47
C ASN A 780 4.93 -7.89 7.63
N HIS A 781 5.48 -7.08 8.54
CA HIS A 781 6.35 -7.57 9.62
C HIS A 781 5.72 -8.52 10.66
N TYR A 782 4.38 -8.55 10.80
CA TYR A 782 3.71 -9.56 11.62
C TYR A 782 3.54 -10.87 10.85
N VAL A 783 3.18 -10.80 9.57
CA VAL A 783 3.08 -11.98 8.68
C VAL A 783 4.43 -12.71 8.61
N THR A 784 5.53 -11.99 8.39
CA THR A 784 6.88 -12.60 8.43
C THR A 784 7.24 -13.20 9.79
N ALA A 785 6.92 -12.52 10.90
CA ALA A 785 7.24 -13.02 12.24
C ALA A 785 6.36 -14.22 12.68
N TYR A 786 5.11 -14.31 12.24
CA TYR A 786 4.24 -15.44 12.54
C TYR A 786 4.52 -16.66 11.66
N HIS A 787 5.00 -16.48 10.43
CA HIS A 787 5.63 -17.56 9.67
C HIS A 787 6.82 -18.15 10.44
N ASP A 788 7.76 -17.31 10.84
CA ASP A 788 8.98 -17.74 11.53
C ASP A 788 8.68 -18.36 12.91
N SER A 789 7.56 -17.98 13.54
CA SER A 789 7.03 -18.65 14.75
C SER A 789 6.71 -20.13 14.51
N MET A 790 6.09 -20.44 13.37
CA MET A 790 5.68 -21.80 13.02
C MET A 790 6.89 -22.65 12.61
N VAL A 791 7.85 -22.07 11.89
CA VAL A 791 9.15 -22.70 11.57
C VAL A 791 9.88 -23.10 12.86
N LEU A 792 9.93 -22.22 13.86
CA LEU A 792 10.56 -22.52 15.15
C LEU A 792 9.87 -23.68 15.89
N PHE A 793 8.53 -23.66 15.96
CA PHE A 793 7.74 -24.71 16.61
C PHE A 793 7.91 -26.07 15.94
N ALA A 794 7.69 -26.15 14.63
CA ALA A 794 7.81 -27.38 13.85
C ALA A 794 9.19 -28.02 13.97
N THR A 795 10.25 -27.21 13.90
CA THR A 795 11.63 -27.68 14.04
C THR A 795 11.86 -28.30 15.42
N ALA A 796 11.45 -27.61 16.49
CA ALA A 796 11.60 -28.11 17.85
C ALA A 796 10.73 -29.36 18.11
N LEU A 797 9.52 -29.41 17.59
CA LEU A 797 8.63 -30.59 17.67
C LEU A 797 9.29 -31.81 17.01
N ASN A 798 9.80 -31.64 15.79
CA ASN A 798 10.43 -32.72 15.04
C ASN A 798 11.66 -33.29 15.75
N GLU A 799 12.56 -32.43 16.23
CA GLU A 799 13.73 -32.86 17.01
C GLU A 799 13.35 -33.54 18.32
N THR A 800 12.27 -33.08 18.98
CA THR A 800 11.77 -33.70 20.21
C THR A 800 11.31 -35.14 19.96
N ILE A 801 10.61 -35.39 18.85
CA ILE A 801 10.15 -36.72 18.44
C ILE A 801 11.32 -37.59 17.96
N ALA A 802 12.26 -37.03 17.19
CA ALA A 802 13.48 -37.70 16.77
C ALA A 802 14.38 -38.12 17.96
N ALA A 803 14.33 -37.38 19.08
CA ALA A 803 14.97 -37.72 20.34
C ALA A 803 14.24 -38.83 21.14
N GLY A 804 13.17 -39.42 20.59
CA GLY A 804 12.44 -40.56 21.16
C GLY A 804 11.22 -40.18 22.02
N ALA A 805 10.77 -38.92 22.00
CA ALA A 805 9.55 -38.54 22.69
C ALA A 805 8.29 -39.01 21.92
N ASN A 806 7.32 -39.55 22.66
CA ASN A 806 6.05 -40.02 22.11
C ASN A 806 5.17 -38.82 21.66
N PRO A 807 4.71 -38.76 20.39
CA PRO A 807 3.86 -37.68 19.90
C PRO A 807 2.56 -37.46 20.68
N ALA A 808 1.98 -38.50 21.30
CA ALA A 808 0.78 -38.34 22.13
C ALA A 808 1.07 -37.54 23.42
N ASP A 809 2.17 -37.88 24.11
CA ASP A 809 2.59 -37.20 25.34
C ASP A 809 2.95 -35.72 25.09
N LEU A 810 3.40 -35.38 23.87
CA LEU A 810 3.72 -34.02 23.46
C LEU A 810 2.49 -33.14 23.17
N LYS A 811 1.35 -33.73 22.75
CA LYS A 811 0.08 -33.00 22.59
C LYS A 811 -0.53 -32.67 23.95
N GLU A 812 -0.37 -33.57 24.91
CA GLU A 812 -0.78 -33.40 26.31
C GLU A 812 0.18 -32.53 27.13
N ASN A 813 1.45 -32.40 26.71
CA ASN A 813 2.47 -31.66 27.43
C ASN A 813 3.62 -31.20 26.52
N GLY A 814 3.48 -30.00 25.93
CA GLY A 814 4.49 -29.40 25.07
C GLY A 814 5.72 -28.82 25.79
N SER A 815 5.88 -29.04 27.10
CA SER A 815 7.04 -28.52 27.87
C SER A 815 8.40 -28.99 27.31
N LEU A 816 8.44 -30.16 26.66
CA LEU A 816 9.67 -30.68 26.05
C LEU A 816 9.97 -30.01 24.70
N ILE A 817 8.93 -29.71 23.90
CA ILE A 817 9.03 -28.93 22.66
C ILE A 817 9.62 -27.55 22.98
N LEU A 818 9.04 -26.87 23.98
CA LEU A 818 9.48 -25.54 24.43
C LEU A 818 10.97 -25.53 24.81
N LYS A 819 11.45 -26.52 25.57
CA LYS A 819 12.87 -26.63 25.93
C LYS A 819 13.79 -26.70 24.72
N ASN A 820 13.34 -27.34 23.63
CA ASN A 820 14.07 -27.45 22.37
C ASN A 820 13.95 -26.20 21.45
N MET A 821 13.14 -25.20 21.86
CA MET A 821 13.11 -23.86 21.27
C MET A 821 14.08 -22.87 21.95
N TRP A 822 14.50 -23.14 23.19
CA TRP A 822 15.33 -22.23 23.99
C TRP A 822 16.79 -22.16 23.50
N ASN A 823 17.42 -20.99 23.67
CA ASN A 823 18.79 -20.68 23.19
C ASN A 823 19.06 -21.00 21.71
N ARG A 824 18.01 -21.09 20.89
CA ARG A 824 18.09 -21.47 19.49
C ARG A 824 18.28 -20.27 18.57
N THR A 825 19.13 -20.43 17.56
CA THR A 825 19.21 -19.56 16.38
C THR A 825 18.76 -20.34 15.16
N PHE A 826 17.85 -19.77 14.35
CA PHE A 826 17.36 -20.36 13.11
C PHE A 826 17.27 -19.30 12.00
N GLN A 827 17.24 -19.74 10.75
CA GLN A 827 17.08 -18.89 9.57
C GLN A 827 15.60 -18.85 9.19
N GLY A 828 15.02 -17.64 9.10
CA GLY A 828 13.61 -17.40 8.81
C GLY A 828 13.45 -16.17 7.90
N CYS A 829 12.26 -15.99 7.33
CA CYS A 829 12.00 -14.97 6.30
C CYS A 829 12.17 -13.53 6.82
N SER A 830 12.13 -13.31 8.14
CA SER A 830 12.31 -11.99 8.76
C SER A 830 13.77 -11.59 9.05
N ARG A 831 14.78 -12.43 8.77
CA ARG A 831 16.19 -12.10 9.09
C ARG A 831 17.24 -12.55 8.06
N ARG A 832 18.29 -11.73 7.95
CA ARG A 832 19.42 -11.88 7.02
C ARG A 832 20.18 -13.22 7.17
N PRO A 833 20.86 -13.69 6.11
CA PRO A 833 22.01 -14.59 6.25
C PRO A 833 23.08 -13.99 7.16
N GLN A 834 23.80 -14.83 7.92
CA GLN A 834 25.02 -14.40 8.61
C GLN A 834 26.18 -14.29 7.61
N GLU A 835 26.47 -13.08 7.12
CA GLU A 835 27.84 -12.79 6.72
C GLU A 835 28.68 -12.45 7.95
N LYS A 836 29.78 -13.18 8.13
CA LYS A 836 30.71 -12.98 9.24
C LYS A 836 31.60 -11.76 8.99
N THR A 837 31.18 -10.59 9.45
CA THR A 837 32.07 -9.45 9.70
C THR A 837 31.78 -8.86 11.10
N PRO A 838 32.82 -8.57 11.89
CA PRO A 838 32.64 -7.84 13.15
C PRO A 838 32.65 -6.33 12.88
N ASP A 839 31.58 -5.61 13.24
CA ASP A 839 31.64 -4.38 14.05
C ASP A 839 30.28 -3.66 14.18
N ILE A 840 29.69 -3.76 15.37
CA ILE A 840 28.97 -2.72 16.16
C ILE A 840 27.73 -1.98 15.57
N PHE A 841 27.59 -1.75 14.26
CA PHE A 841 26.51 -0.94 13.68
C PHE A 841 25.51 -1.75 12.86
N ASP A 842 24.52 -2.35 13.53
CA ASP A 842 23.40 -2.99 12.82
C ASP A 842 22.14 -3.16 13.69
N ASN A 843 21.22 -2.18 13.66
CA ASN A 843 19.79 -2.31 14.03
C ASN A 843 19.00 -0.99 13.80
N ALA A 844 18.91 -0.50 12.57
CA ALA A 844 17.76 0.27 12.05
C ALA A 844 18.08 0.79 10.65
N ILE A 845 17.30 0.33 9.65
CA ILE A 845 17.20 0.94 8.32
C ILE A 845 18.52 0.87 7.49
N THR A 846 18.35 0.54 6.22
CA THR A 846 19.22 0.87 5.08
C THR A 846 18.30 1.10 3.89
#